data_AF-A0A166U9D0-F1
#
_entry.id   AF-A0A166U9D0-F1
#
_cell.length_a   1.000
_cell.length_b   1.000
_cell.length_c   1.000
_cell.angle_alpha   90.00
_cell.angle_beta   90.00
_cell.angle_gamma   90.00
#
_symmetry.space_group_name_H-M   'P 1'
#
loop_
_entity.id
_entity.type
_entity.pdbx_description
1 polymer ?
#
loop_
_entity_poly.entity_id
_entity_poly.type
_entity_poly.pdbx_seq_one_letter_code
_entity_poly.pdbx_strand_id
1 'polypeptide(L)'
;MTRGRGFPVASCNRLLSYVSRRSIEHCARRALHVHARSQQNAQVSNIRNIGIIAHVDAGKTTTTERMLYYSGVTRRVGDVDAGNTVTDFLQLERERGITIQSASITFNWPKPQDCLPGTLPKTVNLIDTPGHQDFRFEVDRCLPILDGAVCIVDSVKGVEAHTERVWASAHGFEIPRIVYCNKLDREGASFKKSVLEIGTRLKGWPLVCQIPWWEKESFVGVIDVIEGAAYRWKSERDKIYYAPEELRRELSSSNPDLLAELRLARQKLIEGLADFDEIIMDEFLAENDNIPNHMLKDAIKRTIHDGKGRVIPVFAGSSFRHIGVELLMDAVTDYLPSPAERPDLEVRVGSSEKRLLDILGSGGVKDSSNVASIASVFKVFDHPKEGVISFVRVYHGTLTRSAATTNTNINEKERPMGILQISAAETQEVQELSVGQIGALRGLKKARSGDTLVTTTNGKPINSVLLRQLRIRPPEIPPPVAFLQIEPYGNVAAQKLEMALGNASREDPSLRWSRDPKTDQFTIQGMGKLHLDVAIYNIRQKHSIDAEFGQIEVDYKECLIQPTKSHYVSFDRPVVGKPGKAACTVTLEPIELDNRASKSGSSVEMAGNIYTIEIPESASLADGHLDLEDAHHQLLNGAIAGMARGPRRASPVHSCHARITLDTSEGAFDSPSGGHLSSAARHGVQAALREAFDDQVIGLLEPVMLVHISCPEATAGIVQHDITAGAGGLVMEIMDRSVESSSDEMIDVSRIYAPPDPYDSVTSLREKQSTDRMVEIVAKVPYKEMLSYDDHLRSKTAGRHSMTMSFDSWARVTGHREKDL
;
A
#
# COMPACT_ATOMS: atom_id res chain seq x y z
N MET A 1 19.03 54.70 -70.78
CA MET A 1 20.05 54.05 -71.63
C MET A 1 19.79 52.55 -71.62
N THR A 2 19.20 52.05 -72.71
CA THR A 2 19.75 50.99 -73.60
C THR A 2 19.83 49.61 -72.93
N ARG A 3 18.79 48.77 -73.10
CA ARG A 3 18.58 47.80 -74.20
C ARG A 3 19.56 46.62 -74.18
N GLY A 4 18.98 45.42 -74.07
CA GLY A 4 19.60 44.16 -74.48
C GLY A 4 18.55 43.04 -74.51
N ARG A 5 17.88 42.87 -75.66
CA ARG A 5 17.04 41.69 -75.97
C ARG A 5 17.93 40.56 -76.49
N GLY A 6 17.58 39.31 -76.18
CA GLY A 6 18.08 38.11 -76.86
C GLY A 6 17.67 36.79 -76.18
N PHE A 7 16.48 36.28 -76.55
CA PHE A 7 16.02 34.87 -76.39
C PHE A 7 16.87 33.91 -77.28
N PRO A 8 16.78 32.54 -77.25
CA PRO A 8 15.64 31.70 -76.80
C PRO A 8 15.93 30.34 -76.09
N VAL A 9 14.89 29.82 -75.42
CA VAL A 9 14.36 28.43 -75.41
C VAL A 9 15.36 27.24 -75.40
N ALA A 10 15.44 26.52 -74.28
CA ALA A 10 15.08 25.10 -74.14
C ALA A 10 15.52 24.52 -72.77
N SER A 11 14.75 23.53 -72.29
CA SER A 11 15.03 22.61 -71.17
C SER A 11 15.17 23.18 -69.75
N CYS A 12 14.05 23.24 -69.02
CA CYS A 12 13.81 22.36 -67.86
C CYS A 12 12.44 22.65 -67.24
N ASN A 13 11.41 22.03 -67.82
CA ASN A 13 10.19 21.74 -67.06
C ASN A 13 10.54 20.57 -66.13
N ARG A 14 10.47 20.81 -64.81
CA ARG A 14 10.33 19.87 -63.67
C ARG A 14 11.33 20.19 -62.56
N LEU A 15 10.88 20.94 -61.55
CA LEU A 15 11.24 20.75 -60.13
C LEU A 15 10.51 21.71 -59.15
N LEU A 16 9.35 22.25 -59.52
CA LEU A 16 8.52 23.08 -58.64
C LEU A 16 7.09 22.57 -58.60
N SER A 17 6.87 21.42 -57.94
CA SER A 17 5.53 21.01 -57.48
C SER A 17 5.55 19.70 -56.66
N TYR A 18 6.32 19.58 -55.57
CA TYR A 18 6.20 18.43 -54.66
C TYR A 18 6.57 18.78 -53.22
N VAL A 19 5.87 19.76 -52.62
CA VAL A 19 5.66 19.76 -51.17
C VAL A 19 4.19 19.43 -50.96
N SER A 20 3.94 18.15 -50.69
CA SER A 20 2.62 17.61 -50.42
C SER A 20 1.97 18.34 -49.25
N ARG A 21 0.68 18.74 -49.38
CA ARG A 21 -0.13 19.24 -48.26
C ARG A 21 -0.08 18.31 -47.03
N ARG A 22 0.16 17.00 -47.24
CA ARG A 22 0.38 16.03 -46.15
C ARG A 22 1.63 16.31 -45.33
N SER A 23 2.72 16.81 -45.93
CA SER A 23 3.97 17.07 -45.20
C SER A 23 3.84 18.28 -44.26
N ILE A 24 3.06 19.29 -44.65
CA ILE A 24 2.78 20.47 -43.82
C ILE A 24 1.81 20.09 -42.68
N GLU A 25 0.77 19.30 -42.95
CA GLU A 25 -0.11 18.76 -41.91
C GLU A 25 0.63 17.82 -40.94
N HIS A 26 1.58 17.02 -41.43
CA HIS A 26 2.36 16.12 -40.58
C HIS A 26 3.36 16.90 -39.70
N CYS A 27 3.98 17.96 -40.22
CA CYS A 27 4.87 18.83 -39.45
C CYS A 27 4.10 19.67 -38.42
N ALA A 28 2.91 20.18 -38.77
CA ALA A 28 2.02 20.88 -37.85
C ALA A 28 1.47 19.96 -36.74
N ARG A 29 1.09 18.71 -37.07
CA ARG A 29 0.73 17.68 -36.08
C ARG A 29 1.90 17.30 -35.18
N ARG A 30 3.12 17.22 -35.71
CA ARG A 30 4.33 16.96 -34.90
C ARG A 30 4.63 18.12 -33.96
N ALA A 31 4.52 19.36 -34.43
CA ALA A 31 4.70 20.56 -33.61
C ALA A 31 3.62 20.69 -32.53
N LEU A 32 2.35 20.41 -32.85
CA LEU A 32 1.25 20.36 -31.87
C LEU A 32 1.42 19.22 -30.86
N HIS A 33 1.87 18.04 -31.28
CA HIS A 33 2.19 16.94 -30.36
C HIS A 33 3.40 17.24 -29.47
N VAL A 34 4.41 17.94 -29.97
CA VAL A 34 5.57 18.36 -29.19
C VAL A 34 5.17 19.45 -28.18
N HIS A 35 4.32 20.40 -28.57
CA HIS A 35 3.80 21.41 -27.63
C HIS A 35 2.83 20.83 -26.59
N ALA A 36 1.95 19.90 -26.98
CA ALA A 36 1.07 19.20 -26.05
C ALA A 36 1.87 18.32 -25.07
N ARG A 37 2.91 17.62 -25.54
CA ARG A 37 3.84 16.86 -24.67
C ARG A 37 4.67 17.77 -23.76
N SER A 38 5.12 18.94 -24.24
CA SER A 38 5.87 19.88 -23.40
C SER A 38 4.97 20.52 -22.33
N GLN A 39 3.71 20.82 -22.65
CA GLN A 39 2.72 21.32 -21.68
C GLN A 39 2.27 20.23 -20.70
N GLN A 40 2.06 18.99 -21.16
CA GLN A 40 1.79 17.84 -20.28
C GLN A 40 2.96 17.58 -19.33
N ASN A 41 4.21 17.55 -19.83
CA ASN A 41 5.39 17.36 -18.98
C ASN A 41 5.55 18.48 -17.95
N ALA A 42 5.26 19.75 -18.32
CA ALA A 42 5.30 20.88 -17.40
C ALA A 42 4.18 20.84 -16.33
N GLN A 43 3.03 20.22 -16.63
CA GLN A 43 2.00 19.98 -15.62
C GLN A 43 2.36 18.82 -14.69
N VAL A 44 2.94 17.74 -15.21
CA VAL A 44 3.36 16.58 -14.40
C VAL A 44 4.50 16.93 -13.46
N SER A 45 5.46 17.77 -13.88
CA SER A 45 6.59 18.21 -13.03
C SER A 45 6.15 18.98 -11.79
N ASN A 46 4.95 19.58 -11.81
CA ASN A 46 4.39 20.34 -10.70
C ASN A 46 3.54 19.50 -9.75
N ILE A 47 3.39 18.19 -10.00
CA ILE A 47 2.64 17.30 -9.13
C ILE A 47 3.58 16.67 -8.09
N ARG A 48 3.09 16.51 -6.86
CA ARG A 48 3.71 15.72 -5.80
C ARG A 48 2.67 14.78 -5.22
N ASN A 49 2.83 13.48 -5.47
CA ASN A 49 2.00 12.45 -4.82
C ASN A 49 2.75 11.95 -3.59
N ILE A 50 2.30 12.34 -2.40
CA ILE A 50 2.99 12.03 -1.15
C ILE A 50 2.09 11.29 -0.17
N GLY A 51 2.70 10.44 0.65
CA GLY A 51 2.03 9.86 1.81
C GLY A 51 2.74 10.22 3.11
N ILE A 52 1.97 10.35 4.19
CA ILE A 52 2.52 10.50 5.53
C ILE A 52 2.53 9.14 6.22
N ILE A 53 3.70 8.71 6.68
CA ILE A 53 3.93 7.44 7.38
C ILE A 53 4.49 7.68 8.77
N ALA A 54 4.01 6.96 9.80
CA ALA A 54 4.47 7.10 11.17
C ALA A 54 3.84 6.06 12.10
N HIS A 55 4.38 5.91 13.30
CA HIS A 55 3.73 5.18 14.40
C HIS A 55 2.44 5.86 14.92
N VAL A 56 1.66 5.13 15.71
CA VAL A 56 0.46 5.62 16.41
C VAL A 56 0.83 6.79 17.31
N ASP A 57 0.03 7.85 17.30
CA ASP A 57 0.30 9.07 18.07
C ASP A 57 1.69 9.71 17.79
N ALA A 58 2.24 9.59 16.59
CA ALA A 58 3.40 10.41 16.19
C ALA A 58 2.99 11.85 15.77
N GLY A 59 1.68 12.12 15.67
CA GLY A 59 1.12 13.39 15.20
C GLY A 59 0.96 13.49 13.68
N LYS A 60 0.67 12.37 12.99
CA LYS A 60 0.37 12.35 11.54
C LYS A 60 -0.80 13.25 11.18
N THR A 61 -1.97 12.96 11.73
CA THR A 61 -3.20 13.72 11.51
C THR A 61 -3.02 15.20 11.85
N THR A 62 -2.40 15.50 13.00
CA THR A 62 -2.12 16.90 13.38
C THR A 62 -1.26 17.61 12.34
N THR A 63 -0.25 16.93 11.80
CA THR A 63 0.62 17.49 10.75
C THR A 63 -0.16 17.70 9.46
N THR A 64 -0.99 16.73 9.05
CA THR A 64 -1.89 16.84 7.90
C THR A 64 -2.81 18.06 8.03
N GLU A 65 -3.48 18.22 9.17
CA GLU A 65 -4.37 19.36 9.46
C GLU A 65 -3.63 20.70 9.36
N ARG A 66 -2.40 20.78 9.88
CA ARG A 66 -1.58 21.99 9.75
C ARG A 66 -1.22 22.26 8.28
N MET A 67 -0.90 21.24 7.48
CA MET A 67 -0.64 21.41 6.03
C MET A 67 -1.88 21.95 5.29
N LEU A 68 -3.09 21.48 5.63
CA LEU A 68 -4.34 21.98 5.04
C LEU A 68 -4.64 23.43 5.43
N TYR A 69 -4.35 23.79 6.68
CA TYR A 69 -4.51 25.16 7.16
C TYR A 69 -3.54 26.11 6.45
N TYR A 70 -2.26 25.73 6.36
CA TYR A 70 -1.25 26.57 5.74
C TYR A 70 -1.41 26.67 4.23
N SER A 71 -1.84 25.62 3.53
CA SER A 71 -2.20 25.71 2.11
C SER A 71 -3.43 26.59 1.84
N GLY A 72 -4.24 26.88 2.87
CA GLY A 72 -5.43 27.72 2.78
C GLY A 72 -6.71 26.97 2.39
N VAL A 73 -6.66 25.63 2.35
CA VAL A 73 -7.84 24.79 2.11
C VAL A 73 -8.81 24.87 3.28
N THR A 74 -8.30 24.86 4.51
CA THR A 74 -9.12 25.02 5.73
C THR A 74 -8.88 26.37 6.38
N ARG A 75 -9.96 27.06 6.78
CA ARG A 75 -9.87 28.37 7.47
C ARG A 75 -9.63 28.26 8.98
N ARG A 76 -9.90 27.08 9.55
CA ARG A 76 -9.74 26.74 10.96
C ARG A 76 -8.98 25.44 11.03
N VAL A 77 -8.18 25.29 12.08
CA VAL A 77 -7.45 24.04 12.28
C VAL A 77 -8.30 23.06 13.06
N GLY A 78 -8.35 21.81 12.61
CA GLY A 78 -8.87 20.70 13.38
C GLY A 78 -7.87 20.26 14.46
N ASP A 79 -8.41 19.67 15.51
CA ASP A 79 -7.74 19.05 16.64
C ASP A 79 -8.30 17.63 16.81
N VAL A 80 -7.38 16.67 16.96
CA VAL A 80 -7.70 15.24 17.10
C VAL A 80 -8.45 15.02 18.41
N ASP A 81 -8.02 15.68 19.49
CA ASP A 81 -8.62 15.51 20.82
C ASP A 81 -10.03 16.09 20.89
N ALA A 82 -10.31 17.11 20.06
CA ALA A 82 -11.64 17.69 19.91
C ALA A 82 -12.51 16.95 18.87
N GLY A 83 -11.96 15.97 18.16
CA GLY A 83 -12.66 15.18 17.14
C GLY A 83 -13.20 16.00 15.96
N ASN A 84 -12.57 17.13 15.64
CA ASN A 84 -13.02 18.04 14.57
C ASN A 84 -12.04 18.12 13.39
N THR A 85 -11.17 17.11 13.25
CA THR A 85 -10.26 16.93 12.11
C THR A 85 -11.03 16.65 10.82
N VAL A 86 -10.45 17.03 9.69
CA VAL A 86 -10.98 16.85 8.34
C VAL A 86 -10.64 15.45 7.82
N THR A 87 -9.54 14.85 8.28
CA THR A 87 -9.07 13.52 7.85
C THR A 87 -9.76 12.35 8.55
N ASP A 88 -10.22 12.53 9.79
CA ASP A 88 -10.87 11.46 10.56
C ASP A 88 -12.39 11.50 10.30
N PHE A 89 -12.80 10.72 9.31
CA PHE A 89 -14.18 10.66 8.81
C PHE A 89 -15.10 9.85 9.72
N LEU A 90 -14.57 8.84 10.41
CA LEU A 90 -15.34 7.92 11.22
C LEU A 90 -15.43 8.40 12.67
N GLN A 91 -16.60 8.26 13.29
CA GLN A 91 -16.75 8.54 14.71
C GLN A 91 -15.84 7.65 15.57
N LEU A 92 -15.63 6.39 15.16
CA LEU A 92 -14.72 5.47 15.84
C LEU A 92 -13.25 5.94 15.80
N GLU A 93 -12.82 6.61 14.73
CA GLU A 93 -11.48 7.21 14.64
C GLU A 93 -11.31 8.30 15.70
N ARG A 94 -12.33 9.14 15.88
CA ARG A 94 -12.35 10.23 16.87
C ARG A 94 -12.44 9.71 18.30
N GLU A 95 -13.26 8.69 18.55
CA GLU A 95 -13.41 8.08 19.88
C GLU A 95 -12.15 7.35 20.34
N ARG A 96 -11.42 6.73 19.40
CA ARG A 96 -10.20 5.95 19.70
C ARG A 96 -8.91 6.74 19.48
N GLY A 97 -8.96 7.92 18.87
CA GLY A 97 -7.78 8.73 18.53
C GLY A 97 -6.83 8.07 17.54
N ILE A 98 -7.36 7.23 16.63
CA ILE A 98 -6.56 6.51 15.61
C ILE A 98 -7.12 6.73 14.22
N THR A 99 -6.26 6.83 13.22
CA THR A 99 -6.64 6.81 11.81
C THR A 99 -6.87 5.37 11.34
N ILE A 100 -8.03 5.10 10.78
CA ILE A 100 -8.48 3.77 10.34
C ILE A 100 -8.45 3.70 8.81
N GLN A 101 -9.03 4.70 8.13
CA GLN A 101 -9.06 4.78 6.67
C GLN A 101 -8.08 5.82 6.16
N SER A 102 -7.43 5.56 5.02
CA SER A 102 -6.53 6.55 4.43
C SER A 102 -7.31 7.75 3.91
N ALA A 103 -6.89 8.98 4.19
CA ALA A 103 -7.50 10.19 3.62
C ALA A 103 -6.72 10.62 2.37
N SER A 104 -7.38 10.88 1.25
CA SER A 104 -6.73 11.42 0.04
C SER A 104 -7.18 12.86 -0.18
N ILE A 105 -6.24 13.80 -0.11
CA ILE A 105 -6.51 15.23 -0.14
C ILE A 105 -5.58 15.91 -1.14
N THR A 106 -6.15 16.76 -2.00
CA THR A 106 -5.38 17.58 -2.95
C THR A 106 -5.35 19.04 -2.50
N PHE A 107 -4.17 19.64 -2.43
CA PHE A 107 -3.97 21.07 -2.18
C PHE A 107 -2.79 21.63 -2.98
N ASN A 108 -2.66 22.96 -3.03
CA ASN A 108 -1.55 23.62 -3.73
C ASN A 108 -0.57 24.24 -2.73
N TRP A 109 0.73 24.08 -2.98
CA TRP A 109 1.81 24.68 -2.20
C TRP A 109 3.00 25.09 -3.08
N PRO A 110 3.60 26.29 -2.87
CA PRO A 110 3.12 27.40 -2.04
C PRO A 110 1.77 27.96 -2.53
N LYS A 111 1.19 28.94 -1.81
CA LYS A 111 -0.03 29.60 -2.30
C LYS A 111 0.27 30.34 -3.60
N PRO A 112 -0.72 30.48 -4.52
CA PRO A 112 -0.53 31.21 -5.77
C PRO A 112 0.01 32.64 -5.58
N GLN A 113 -0.39 33.30 -4.50
CA GLN A 113 0.03 34.65 -4.13
C GLN A 113 1.46 34.74 -3.58
N ASP A 114 2.00 33.63 -3.06
CA ASP A 114 3.34 33.55 -2.46
C ASP A 114 4.37 33.01 -3.47
N CYS A 115 3.93 32.60 -4.66
CA CYS A 115 4.80 32.13 -5.73
C CYS A 115 5.58 33.30 -6.38
N LEU A 116 6.82 33.04 -6.79
CA LEU A 116 7.60 34.02 -7.56
C LEU A 116 6.90 34.31 -8.91
N PRO A 117 7.03 35.54 -9.46
CA PRO A 117 6.44 35.88 -10.75
C PRO A 117 6.90 34.92 -11.85
N GLY A 118 5.96 34.20 -12.46
CA GLY A 118 6.22 33.22 -13.51
C GLY A 118 6.36 31.76 -13.05
N THR A 119 6.35 31.48 -11.75
CA THR A 119 6.25 30.11 -11.21
C THR A 119 4.81 29.75 -10.86
N LEU A 120 4.41 28.53 -11.22
CA LEU A 120 3.11 27.97 -10.82
C LEU A 120 3.25 27.24 -9.48
N PRO A 121 2.22 27.27 -8.63
CA PRO A 121 2.21 26.47 -7.41
C PRO A 121 2.23 24.98 -7.76
N LYS A 122 2.85 24.17 -6.89
CA LYS A 122 2.85 22.71 -7.06
C LYS A 122 1.57 22.14 -6.47
N THR A 123 1.01 21.15 -7.15
CA THR A 123 -0.17 20.41 -6.67
C THR A 123 0.30 19.21 -5.86
N VAL A 124 -0.04 19.21 -4.58
CA VAL A 124 0.29 18.14 -3.63
C VAL A 124 -0.95 17.28 -3.43
N ASN A 125 -0.84 16.01 -3.82
CA ASN A 125 -1.81 14.96 -3.50
C ASN A 125 -1.29 14.20 -2.29
N LEU A 126 -1.87 14.46 -1.13
CA LEU A 126 -1.52 13.86 0.13
C LEU A 126 -2.41 12.65 0.42
N ILE A 127 -1.79 11.52 0.76
CA ILE A 127 -2.46 10.35 1.34
C ILE A 127 -2.04 10.22 2.81
N ASP A 128 -2.96 10.50 3.72
CA ASP A 128 -2.76 10.23 5.14
C ASP A 128 -3.01 8.74 5.39
N THR A 129 -2.02 8.04 5.94
CA THR A 129 -2.10 6.58 6.11
C THR A 129 -2.32 6.20 7.58
N PRO A 130 -3.06 5.11 7.86
CA PRO A 130 -3.20 4.60 9.22
C PRO A 130 -1.86 4.33 9.89
N GLY A 131 -1.74 4.70 11.16
CA GLY A 131 -0.57 4.35 11.98
C GLY A 131 -0.70 3.05 12.76
N HIS A 132 -1.88 2.43 12.73
CA HIS A 132 -2.19 1.24 13.49
C HIS A 132 -1.97 0.00 12.63
N GLN A 133 -1.34 -1.03 13.19
CA GLN A 133 -0.92 -2.21 12.45
C GLN A 133 -2.08 -3.03 11.88
N ASP A 134 -3.22 -3.11 12.58
CA ASP A 134 -4.40 -3.84 12.08
C ASP A 134 -4.94 -3.30 10.73
N PHE A 135 -4.59 -2.07 10.37
CA PHE A 135 -4.91 -1.46 9.07
C PHE A 135 -3.67 -1.41 8.16
N ARG A 136 -2.69 -2.30 8.36
CA ARG A 136 -1.50 -2.41 7.52
C ARG A 136 -1.84 -2.57 6.04
N PHE A 137 -2.88 -3.34 5.73
CA PHE A 137 -3.33 -3.50 4.35
C PHE A 137 -3.72 -2.17 3.69
N GLU A 138 -4.26 -1.21 4.47
CA GLU A 138 -4.56 0.16 4.02
C GLU A 138 -3.28 0.96 3.71
N VAL A 139 -2.19 0.72 4.44
CA VAL A 139 -0.89 1.33 4.18
C VAL A 139 -0.25 0.69 2.93
N ASP A 140 -0.16 -0.64 2.90
CA ASP A 140 0.49 -1.39 1.83
C ASP A 140 -0.23 -1.19 0.48
N ARG A 141 -1.55 -0.97 0.45
CA ARG A 141 -2.28 -0.64 -0.79
C ARG A 141 -2.05 0.79 -1.29
N CYS A 142 -1.71 1.71 -0.39
CA CYS A 142 -1.53 3.14 -0.71
C CYS A 142 -0.08 3.44 -1.12
N LEU A 143 0.91 2.74 -0.58
CA LEU A 143 2.33 2.97 -0.89
C LEU A 143 2.65 2.94 -2.41
N PRO A 144 2.16 1.98 -3.22
CA PRO A 144 2.41 1.96 -4.68
C PRO A 144 1.88 3.16 -5.45
N ILE A 145 0.99 3.94 -4.83
CA ILE A 145 0.35 5.13 -5.40
C ILE A 145 1.18 6.39 -5.13
N LEU A 146 2.19 6.31 -4.26
CA LEU A 146 3.00 7.45 -3.85
C LEU A 146 4.24 7.58 -4.73
N ASP A 147 4.67 8.83 -4.94
CA ASP A 147 5.95 9.15 -5.57
C ASP A 147 7.00 9.55 -4.52
N GLY A 148 6.56 10.05 -3.36
CA GLY A 148 7.41 10.28 -2.20
C GLY A 148 6.66 10.05 -0.89
N ALA A 149 7.36 10.03 0.23
CA ALA A 149 6.71 9.95 1.54
C ALA A 149 7.42 10.80 2.61
N VAL A 150 6.63 11.24 3.59
CA VAL A 150 7.09 11.96 4.78
C VAL A 150 6.95 11.03 5.97
N CYS A 151 8.08 10.66 6.56
CA CYS A 151 8.14 9.82 7.75
C CYS A 151 8.16 10.70 9.01
N ILE A 152 7.11 10.63 9.83
CA ILE A 152 7.03 11.41 11.06
C ILE A 152 7.54 10.56 12.23
N VAL A 153 8.45 11.12 13.01
CA VAL A 153 9.03 10.50 14.21
C VAL A 153 8.66 11.33 15.43
N ASP A 154 8.21 10.68 16.50
CA ASP A 154 7.98 11.34 17.79
C ASP A 154 9.32 11.55 18.49
N SER A 155 9.72 12.81 18.69
CA SER A 155 11.04 13.13 19.25
C SER A 155 11.18 12.79 20.75
N VAL A 156 10.09 12.43 21.44
CA VAL A 156 10.13 11.93 22.82
C VAL A 156 10.50 10.45 22.84
N LYS A 157 9.85 9.66 21.98
CA LYS A 157 10.00 8.20 21.96
C LYS A 157 11.16 7.75 21.07
N GLY A 158 11.38 8.44 19.96
CA GLY A 158 12.33 8.08 18.92
C GLY A 158 11.69 7.20 17.84
N VAL A 159 12.50 6.37 17.17
CA VAL A 159 12.03 5.47 16.11
C VAL A 159 11.32 4.28 16.74
N GLU A 160 10.08 4.01 16.36
CA GLU A 160 9.28 2.90 16.89
C GLU A 160 9.19 1.74 15.88
N ALA A 161 8.91 0.52 16.35
CA ALA A 161 8.90 -0.67 15.49
C ALA A 161 7.86 -0.65 14.37
N HIS A 162 6.78 0.14 14.51
CA HIS A 162 5.87 0.34 13.37
C HIS A 162 6.49 1.25 12.31
N THR A 163 7.21 2.30 12.73
CA THR A 163 7.93 3.22 11.83
C THR A 163 8.95 2.45 11.00
N GLU A 164 9.73 1.55 11.61
CA GLU A 164 10.68 0.68 10.89
C GLU A 164 9.99 -0.20 9.85
N ARG A 165 8.87 -0.82 10.22
CA ARG A 165 8.13 -1.71 9.31
C ARG A 165 7.55 -0.94 8.12
N VAL A 166 6.92 0.21 8.35
CA VAL A 166 6.39 1.03 7.25
C VAL A 166 7.53 1.64 6.43
N TRP A 167 8.67 1.95 7.05
CA TRP A 167 9.89 2.32 6.36
C TRP A 167 10.42 1.18 5.47
N ALA A 168 10.41 -0.06 5.96
CA ALA A 168 10.78 -1.23 5.16
C ALA A 168 9.81 -1.47 4.00
N SER A 169 8.49 -1.33 4.21
CA SER A 169 7.50 -1.38 3.13
C SER A 169 7.79 -0.30 2.07
N ALA A 170 8.07 0.93 2.48
CA ALA A 170 8.41 2.01 1.55
C ALA A 170 9.74 1.79 0.82
N HIS A 171 10.70 1.09 1.45
CA HIS A 171 11.94 0.65 0.81
C HIS A 171 11.67 -0.40 -0.27
N GLY A 172 10.79 -1.38 -0.01
CA GLY A 172 10.38 -2.39 -1.01
C GLY A 172 9.71 -1.81 -2.26
N PHE A 173 9.10 -0.63 -2.16
CA PHE A 173 8.52 0.10 -3.29
C PHE A 173 9.44 1.20 -3.86
N GLU A 174 10.69 1.26 -3.41
CA GLU A 174 11.69 2.25 -3.79
C GLU A 174 11.14 3.69 -3.69
N ILE A 175 10.47 4.06 -2.60
CA ILE A 175 9.84 5.38 -2.44
C ILE A 175 10.85 6.36 -1.79
N PRO A 176 11.17 7.49 -2.44
CA PRO A 176 11.95 8.58 -1.84
C PRO A 176 11.27 9.16 -0.60
N ARG A 177 12.06 9.39 0.45
CA ARG A 177 11.54 9.71 1.78
C ARG A 177 12.32 10.83 2.44
N ILE A 178 11.61 11.63 3.21
CA ILE A 178 12.17 12.59 4.16
C ILE A 178 11.63 12.31 5.57
N VAL A 179 12.38 12.66 6.60
CA VAL A 179 11.97 12.47 8.00
C VAL A 179 11.65 13.81 8.66
N TYR A 180 10.56 13.86 9.40
CA TYR A 180 10.16 15.00 10.22
C TYR A 180 10.08 14.59 11.69
N CYS A 181 11.02 15.08 12.49
CA CYS A 181 11.05 14.92 13.94
C CYS A 181 10.04 15.89 14.57
N ASN A 182 8.91 15.35 15.00
CA ASN A 182 7.77 16.09 15.54
C ASN A 182 7.77 16.06 17.08
N LYS A 183 6.88 16.84 17.70
CA LYS A 183 6.68 16.92 19.16
C LYS A 183 7.91 17.40 19.95
N LEU A 184 8.78 18.20 19.33
CA LEU A 184 9.92 18.82 20.01
C LEU A 184 9.53 19.79 21.13
N ASP A 185 8.26 20.16 21.25
CA ASP A 185 7.73 20.98 22.33
C ASP A 185 7.40 20.21 23.62
N ARG A 186 7.50 18.87 23.61
CA ARG A 186 7.18 18.04 24.77
C ARG A 186 8.40 17.84 25.68
N GLU A 187 8.13 17.66 26.98
CA GLU A 187 9.15 17.28 27.94
C GLU A 187 9.79 15.93 27.56
N GLY A 188 11.12 15.86 27.63
CA GLY A 188 11.87 14.67 27.23
C GLY A 188 12.07 14.52 25.72
N ALA A 189 11.61 15.47 24.90
CA ALA A 189 11.93 15.49 23.49
C ALA A 189 13.44 15.72 23.26
N SER A 190 14.03 14.88 22.40
CA SER A 190 15.44 14.95 22.05
C SER A 190 15.60 14.79 20.54
N PHE A 191 16.04 15.86 19.88
CA PHE A 191 16.32 15.82 18.45
C PHE A 191 17.58 14.99 18.19
N LYS A 192 18.60 15.13 19.04
CA LYS A 192 19.85 14.37 18.95
C LYS A 192 19.60 12.86 18.98
N LYS A 193 18.85 12.38 19.98
CA LYS A 193 18.47 10.96 20.10
C LYS A 193 17.73 10.48 18.86
N SER A 194 16.77 11.27 18.38
CA SER A 194 15.98 10.93 17.20
C SER A 194 16.85 10.78 15.94
N VAL A 195 17.81 11.69 15.72
CA VAL A 195 18.75 11.63 14.59
C VAL A 195 19.63 10.37 14.66
N LEU A 196 20.16 10.06 15.84
CA LEU A 196 21.00 8.87 16.03
C LEU A 196 20.20 7.57 15.81
N GLU A 197 18.98 7.51 16.33
CA GLU A 197 18.08 6.37 16.11
C GLU A 197 17.64 6.23 14.65
N ILE A 198 17.43 7.32 13.92
CA ILE A 198 17.17 7.28 12.48
C ILE A 198 18.33 6.57 11.77
N GLY A 199 19.57 6.91 12.10
CA GLY A 199 20.75 6.27 11.53
C GLY A 199 20.86 4.78 11.84
N THR A 200 20.74 4.41 13.13
CA THR A 200 20.93 3.03 13.56
C THR A 200 19.76 2.12 13.18
N ARG A 201 18.53 2.59 13.29
CA ARG A 201 17.32 1.77 13.17
C ARG A 201 16.73 1.77 11.76
N LEU A 202 16.73 2.92 11.08
CA LEU A 202 16.25 3.00 9.70
C LEU A 202 17.32 2.62 8.66
N LYS A 203 18.55 2.34 9.13
CA LYS A 203 19.70 1.87 8.32
C LYS A 203 20.02 2.78 7.13
N GLY A 204 19.96 4.10 7.34
CA GLY A 204 20.30 5.11 6.33
C GLY A 204 20.99 6.32 6.96
N TRP A 205 21.83 7.01 6.19
CA TRP A 205 22.62 8.14 6.69
C TRP A 205 21.73 9.36 6.95
N PRO A 206 21.55 9.81 8.20
CA PRO A 206 20.72 10.96 8.50
C PRO A 206 21.44 12.24 8.08
N LEU A 207 20.79 13.01 7.21
CA LEU A 207 21.26 14.28 6.70
C LEU A 207 20.48 15.42 7.38
N VAL A 208 21.07 16.01 8.41
CA VAL A 208 20.44 17.07 9.21
C VAL A 208 20.30 18.35 8.40
N CYS A 209 19.09 18.60 7.87
CA CYS A 209 18.79 19.78 7.06
C CYS A 209 18.37 20.99 7.91
N GLN A 210 17.95 20.74 9.16
CA GLN A 210 17.45 21.74 10.08
C GLN A 210 17.96 21.52 11.50
N ILE A 211 18.24 22.61 12.21
CA ILE A 211 18.60 22.61 13.62
C ILE A 211 17.44 23.22 14.43
N PRO A 212 16.96 22.56 15.49
CA PRO A 212 15.97 23.14 16.38
C PRO A 212 16.56 24.33 17.15
N TRP A 213 15.82 25.45 17.18
CA TRP A 213 16.20 26.64 17.96
C TRP A 213 15.51 26.59 19.32
N TRP A 214 16.34 26.42 20.35
CA TRP A 214 15.93 26.44 21.75
C TRP A 214 16.26 27.78 22.42
N GLU A 215 15.32 28.30 23.18
CA GLU A 215 15.56 29.35 24.17
C GLU A 215 15.37 28.75 25.56
N LYS A 216 16.49 28.49 26.25
CA LYS A 216 16.54 27.68 27.48
C LYS A 216 15.97 26.27 27.22
N GLU A 217 14.77 26.00 27.71
CA GLU A 217 14.06 24.71 27.57
C GLU A 217 12.85 24.82 26.61
N SER A 218 12.61 26.00 26.02
CA SER A 218 11.48 26.19 25.12
C SER A 218 11.92 26.08 23.66
N PHE A 219 11.24 25.22 22.91
CA PHE A 219 11.38 25.15 21.47
C PHE A 219 10.67 26.33 20.80
N VAL A 220 11.44 27.25 20.21
CA VAL A 220 10.91 28.53 19.68
C VAL A 220 11.03 28.68 18.18
N GLY A 221 11.80 27.83 17.50
CA GLY A 221 12.01 27.97 16.07
C GLY A 221 12.91 26.91 15.45
N VAL A 222 13.25 27.13 14.19
CA VAL A 222 14.05 26.21 13.38
C VAL A 222 15.02 27.01 12.52
N ILE A 223 16.27 26.54 12.44
CA ILE A 223 17.31 27.09 11.58
C ILE A 223 17.49 26.15 10.39
N ASP A 224 17.39 26.70 9.18
CA ASP A 224 17.67 26.00 7.92
C ASP A 224 19.18 26.00 7.67
N VAL A 225 19.80 24.82 7.64
CA VAL A 225 21.24 24.65 7.45
C VAL A 225 21.66 24.91 5.99
N ILE A 226 20.75 24.64 5.05
CA ILE A 226 20.98 24.74 3.61
C ILE A 226 20.98 26.20 3.18
N GLU A 227 20.00 26.99 3.64
CA GLU A 227 19.94 28.42 3.32
C GLU A 227 20.73 29.27 4.30
N GLY A 228 21.01 28.76 5.51
CA GLY A 228 21.61 29.54 6.59
C GLY A 228 20.66 30.60 7.15
N ALA A 229 19.35 30.40 6.98
CA ALA A 229 18.30 31.29 7.46
C ALA A 229 17.59 30.67 8.67
N ALA A 230 16.89 31.49 9.46
CA ALA A 230 16.14 30.98 10.61
C ALA A 230 14.74 31.54 10.68
N TYR A 231 13.86 30.74 11.28
CA TYR A 231 12.48 31.07 11.53
C TYR A 231 12.22 30.95 13.03
N ARG A 232 11.75 32.03 13.65
CA ARG A 232 11.39 32.07 15.07
C ARG A 232 9.91 32.41 15.21
N TRP A 233 9.18 31.60 15.97
CA TRP A 233 7.76 31.82 16.22
C TRP A 233 7.58 32.52 17.56
N LYS A 234 6.90 33.68 17.54
CA LYS A 234 6.46 34.37 18.76
C LYS A 234 5.09 33.90 19.21
N SER A 235 4.25 33.53 18.25
CA SER A 235 2.91 32.96 18.44
C SER A 235 2.56 32.05 17.27
N GLU A 236 1.42 31.37 17.33
CA GLU A 236 0.97 30.46 16.26
C GLU A 236 0.87 31.11 14.87
N ARG A 237 0.70 32.44 14.79
CA ARG A 237 0.53 33.19 13.53
C ARG A 237 1.65 34.19 13.23
N ASP A 238 2.50 34.47 14.20
CA ASP A 238 3.54 35.49 14.07
C ASP A 238 4.91 34.82 14.08
N LYS A 239 5.52 34.75 12.89
CA LYS A 239 6.86 34.23 12.66
C LYS A 239 7.79 35.34 12.17
N ILE A 240 9.00 35.34 12.70
CA ILE A 240 10.08 36.21 12.27
C ILE A 240 11.02 35.39 11.40
N TYR A 241 11.23 35.87 10.19
CA TYR A 241 12.27 35.38 9.29
C TYR A 241 13.56 36.16 9.53
N TYR A 242 14.66 35.45 9.71
CA TYR A 242 16.00 36.01 9.77
C TYR A 242 16.78 35.57 8.53
N ALA A 243 17.14 36.54 7.68
CA ALA A 243 18.04 36.29 6.56
C ALA A 243 19.46 35.92 7.07
N PRO A 244 20.32 35.28 6.27
CA PRO A 244 21.62 34.77 6.74
C PRO A 244 22.50 35.80 7.49
N GLU A 245 22.60 37.03 6.98
CA GLU A 245 23.39 38.08 7.64
C GLU A 245 22.70 38.69 8.87
N GLU A 246 21.37 38.64 8.94
CA GLU A 246 20.61 39.07 10.12
C GLU A 246 20.72 38.02 11.22
N LEU A 247 20.59 36.74 10.86
CA LEU A 247 20.75 35.61 11.77
C LEU A 247 22.14 35.61 12.42
N ARG A 248 23.19 35.81 11.62
CA ARG A 248 24.56 35.90 12.14
C ARG A 248 24.72 37.02 13.16
N ARG A 249 24.15 38.20 12.90
CA ARG A 249 24.20 39.34 13.85
C ARG A 249 23.42 39.04 15.13
N GLU A 250 22.21 38.49 15.00
CA GLU A 250 21.37 38.14 16.14
C GLU A 250 22.03 37.06 17.01
N LEU A 251 22.48 35.95 16.42
CA LEU A 251 23.12 34.85 17.15
C LEU A 251 24.46 35.24 17.75
N SER A 252 25.25 36.09 17.08
CA SER A 252 26.50 36.61 17.66
C SER A 252 26.27 37.36 18.98
N SER A 253 25.10 38.00 19.11
CA SER A 253 24.74 38.74 20.33
C SER A 253 23.99 37.91 21.37
N SER A 254 23.17 36.95 20.93
CA SER A 254 22.25 36.19 21.79
C SER A 254 22.77 34.81 22.18
N ASN A 255 23.35 34.06 21.23
CA ASN A 255 23.80 32.68 21.43
C ASN A 255 24.95 32.33 20.46
N PRO A 256 26.21 32.62 20.82
CA PRO A 256 27.37 32.37 19.96
C PRO A 256 27.63 30.88 19.73
N ASP A 257 27.23 30.01 20.66
CA ASP A 257 27.41 28.56 20.55
C ASP A 257 26.55 27.99 19.42
N LEU A 258 25.30 28.46 19.28
CA LEU A 258 24.40 28.06 18.19
C LEU A 258 24.91 28.51 16.81
N LEU A 259 25.64 29.63 16.75
CA LEU A 259 26.29 30.07 15.51
C LEU A 259 27.47 29.18 15.12
N ALA A 260 28.27 28.73 16.09
CA ALA A 260 29.31 27.75 15.86
C ALA A 260 28.72 26.41 15.40
N GLU A 261 27.61 25.99 16.02
CA GLU A 261 26.89 24.78 15.68
C GLU A 261 26.32 24.82 14.25
N LEU A 262 25.76 25.96 13.82
CA LEU A 262 25.28 26.14 12.44
C LEU A 262 26.40 25.95 11.41
N ARG A 263 27.62 26.46 11.70
CA ARG A 263 28.77 26.28 10.81
C ARG A 263 29.19 24.82 10.74
N LEU A 264 29.24 24.15 11.89
CA LEU A 264 29.55 22.72 11.98
C LEU A 264 28.51 21.88 11.23
N ALA A 265 27.23 22.15 11.44
CA ALA A 265 26.13 21.47 10.76
C ALA A 265 26.23 21.60 9.25
N ARG A 266 26.50 22.80 8.74
CA ARG A 266 26.65 23.04 7.29
C ARG A 266 27.85 22.30 6.73
N GLN A 267 28.98 22.30 7.44
CA GLN A 267 30.14 21.52 7.04
C GLN A 267 29.81 20.02 6.98
N LYS A 268 29.17 19.48 8.03
CA LYS A 268 28.78 18.07 8.11
C LYS A 268 27.73 17.67 7.07
N LEU A 269 26.84 18.59 6.71
CA LEU A 269 25.88 18.42 5.62
C LEU A 269 26.60 18.27 4.28
N ILE A 270 27.59 19.12 3.98
CA ILE A 270 28.37 19.06 2.74
C ILE A 270 29.22 17.80 2.70
N GLU A 271 29.93 17.47 3.79
CA GLU A 271 30.69 16.21 3.92
C GLU A 271 29.79 14.99 3.67
N GLY A 272 28.62 14.96 4.32
CA GLY A 272 27.66 13.88 4.14
C GLY A 272 27.08 13.80 2.74
N LEU A 273 26.93 14.91 2.01
CA LEU A 273 26.48 14.90 0.61
C LEU A 273 27.59 14.45 -0.35
N ALA A 274 28.84 14.82 -0.08
CA ALA A 274 30.00 14.44 -0.91
C ALA A 274 30.18 12.90 -0.98
N ASP A 275 29.81 12.17 0.06
CA ASP A 275 29.86 10.70 0.07
C ASP A 275 28.87 10.04 -0.91
N PHE A 276 27.78 10.74 -1.28
CA PHE A 276 26.68 10.16 -2.08
C PHE A 276 26.41 10.90 -3.41
N ASP A 277 26.99 12.07 -3.63
CA ASP A 277 26.81 12.87 -4.85
C ASP A 277 28.15 13.32 -5.45
N GLU A 278 28.45 12.86 -6.67
CA GLU A 278 29.72 13.14 -7.36
C GLU A 278 29.97 14.63 -7.58
N ILE A 279 28.93 15.42 -7.88
CA ILE A 279 29.07 16.85 -8.16
C ILE A 279 29.50 17.61 -6.89
N ILE A 280 28.88 17.28 -5.75
CA ILE A 280 29.28 17.87 -4.47
C ILE A 280 30.67 17.38 -4.04
N MET A 281 31.02 16.12 -4.31
CA MET A 281 32.35 15.58 -4.03
C MET A 281 33.45 16.37 -4.75
N ASP A 282 33.25 16.65 -6.05
CA ASP A 282 34.23 17.41 -6.83
C ASP A 282 34.42 18.84 -6.28
N GLU A 283 33.33 19.52 -5.93
CA GLU A 283 33.39 20.86 -5.30
C GLU A 283 34.03 20.84 -3.91
N PHE A 284 33.77 19.78 -3.13
CA PHE A 284 34.37 19.58 -1.81
C PHE A 284 35.89 19.33 -1.90
N LEU A 285 36.33 18.50 -2.85
CA LEU A 285 37.76 18.25 -3.12
C LEU A 285 38.49 19.48 -3.68
N ALA A 286 37.77 20.37 -4.38
CA ALA A 286 38.30 21.64 -4.84
C ALA A 286 38.49 22.67 -3.71
N GLU A 287 38.17 22.32 -2.45
CA GLU A 287 38.20 23.21 -1.29
C GLU A 287 37.38 24.49 -1.50
N ASN A 288 36.25 24.37 -2.20
CA ASN A 288 35.36 25.50 -2.43
C ASN A 288 34.52 25.77 -1.17
N ASP A 289 34.90 26.80 -0.42
CA ASP A 289 34.22 27.20 0.83
C ASP A 289 32.74 27.64 0.64
N ASN A 290 32.32 27.98 -0.58
CA ASN A 290 31.00 28.56 -0.85
C ASN A 290 30.22 27.80 -1.95
N ILE A 291 29.84 26.55 -1.66
CA ILE A 291 28.93 25.80 -2.51
C ILE A 291 27.54 26.50 -2.55
N PRO A 292 26.99 26.80 -3.74
CA PRO A 292 25.69 27.44 -3.88
C PRO A 292 24.53 26.61 -3.32
N ASN A 293 23.57 27.26 -2.65
CA ASN A 293 22.42 26.58 -2.02
C ASN A 293 21.56 25.75 -3.00
N HIS A 294 21.40 26.20 -4.26
CA HIS A 294 20.64 25.45 -5.25
C HIS A 294 21.30 24.12 -5.60
N MET A 295 22.64 24.08 -5.64
CA MET A 295 23.41 22.87 -5.91
C MET A 295 23.26 21.87 -4.77
N LEU A 296 23.23 22.34 -3.51
CA LEU A 296 22.94 21.50 -2.34
C LEU A 296 21.53 20.93 -2.40
N LYS A 297 20.52 21.74 -2.73
CA LYS A 297 19.13 21.26 -2.87
C LYS A 297 19.00 20.19 -3.96
N ASP A 298 19.64 20.40 -5.11
CA ASP A 298 19.65 19.43 -6.20
C ASP A 298 20.39 18.14 -5.82
N ALA A 299 21.48 18.23 -5.04
CA ALA A 299 22.21 17.06 -4.53
C ALA A 299 21.36 16.24 -3.55
N ILE A 300 20.68 16.90 -2.61
CA ILE A 300 19.73 16.22 -1.70
C ILE A 300 18.66 15.48 -2.50
N LYS A 301 18.10 16.13 -3.53
CA LYS A 301 17.11 15.51 -4.40
C LYS A 301 17.67 14.28 -5.14
N ARG A 302 18.88 14.38 -5.70
CA ARG A 302 19.53 13.26 -6.41
C ARG A 302 19.81 12.07 -5.49
N THR A 303 20.28 12.32 -4.28
CA THR A 303 20.66 11.28 -3.32
C THR A 303 19.46 10.46 -2.81
N ILE A 304 18.27 11.07 -2.68
CA ILE A 304 17.05 10.35 -2.26
C ILE A 304 16.24 9.77 -3.42
N HIS A 305 16.56 10.13 -4.67
CA HIS A 305 15.76 9.83 -5.86
C HIS A 305 15.56 8.33 -6.11
N ASP A 306 16.56 7.52 -5.78
CA ASP A 306 16.51 6.06 -5.95
C ASP A 306 15.53 5.36 -4.99
N GLY A 307 15.06 6.06 -3.96
CA GLY A 307 14.13 5.54 -2.97
C GLY A 307 14.68 4.42 -2.09
N LYS A 308 15.97 4.10 -2.18
CA LYS A 308 16.62 3.06 -1.36
C LYS A 308 16.80 3.52 0.09
N GLY A 309 16.72 4.82 0.35
CA GLY A 309 16.83 5.37 1.71
C GLY A 309 18.25 5.34 2.27
N ARG A 310 19.27 5.35 1.39
CA ARG A 310 20.69 5.43 1.78
C ARG A 310 21.00 6.75 2.48
N VAL A 311 20.37 7.83 2.05
CA VAL A 311 20.43 9.16 2.66
C VAL A 311 19.03 9.54 3.13
N ILE A 312 18.93 10.10 4.33
CA ILE A 312 17.67 10.43 4.99
C ILE A 312 17.68 11.90 5.40
N PRO A 313 17.10 12.82 4.61
CA PRO A 313 16.96 14.22 5.01
C PRO A 313 16.07 14.36 6.25
N VAL A 314 16.60 14.98 7.30
CA VAL A 314 15.91 15.14 8.60
C VAL A 314 15.54 16.61 8.82
N PHE A 315 14.27 16.82 9.14
CA PHE A 315 13.64 18.11 9.43
C PHE A 315 13.10 18.11 10.87
N ALA A 316 13.00 19.31 11.47
CA ALA A 316 12.62 19.49 12.87
C ALA A 316 11.33 20.32 12.99
N GLY A 317 10.45 19.98 13.94
CA GLY A 317 9.31 20.84 14.24
C GLY A 317 8.39 20.36 15.35
N SER A 318 7.31 21.11 15.52
CA SER A 318 6.18 20.77 16.38
C SER A 318 4.89 21.18 15.69
N SER A 319 4.18 20.18 15.17
CA SER A 319 2.88 20.39 14.51
C SER A 319 1.81 20.88 15.48
N PHE A 320 1.92 20.55 16.77
CA PHE A 320 1.00 21.06 17.79
C PHE A 320 1.18 22.58 17.97
N ARG A 321 2.43 23.04 18.12
CA ARG A 321 2.79 24.46 18.32
C ARG A 321 2.91 25.30 17.07
N HIS A 322 2.55 24.76 15.89
CA HIS A 322 2.64 25.47 14.61
C HIS A 322 4.07 25.77 14.11
N ILE A 323 5.08 25.09 14.65
CA ILE A 323 6.50 25.35 14.33
C ILE A 323 6.98 24.32 13.30
N GLY A 324 7.55 24.79 12.18
CA GLY A 324 8.27 23.96 11.20
C GLY A 324 7.43 23.32 10.08
N VAL A 325 6.10 23.26 10.19
CA VAL A 325 5.26 22.59 9.17
C VAL A 325 5.33 23.25 7.79
N GLU A 326 5.40 24.59 7.71
CA GLU A 326 5.55 25.28 6.42
C GLU A 326 6.87 24.90 5.73
N LEU A 327 7.97 24.83 6.50
CA LEU A 327 9.28 24.42 5.99
C LEU A 327 9.30 22.96 5.56
N LEU A 328 8.52 22.11 6.24
CA LEU A 328 8.30 20.74 5.80
C LEU A 328 7.56 20.69 4.46
N MET A 329 6.57 21.55 4.23
CA MET A 329 5.87 21.64 2.94
C MET A 329 6.80 22.16 1.83
N ASP A 330 7.68 23.10 2.14
CA ASP A 330 8.73 23.57 1.22
C ASP A 330 9.67 22.41 0.87
N ALA A 331 10.14 21.65 1.86
CA ALA A 331 10.96 20.46 1.67
C ALA A 331 10.27 19.37 0.82
N VAL A 332 8.97 19.14 1.01
CA VAL A 332 8.17 18.24 0.16
C VAL A 332 8.23 18.70 -1.30
N THR A 333 8.08 20.00 -1.54
CA THR A 333 8.10 20.51 -2.91
C THR A 333 9.48 20.50 -3.54
N ASP A 334 10.53 20.79 -2.76
CA ASP A 334 11.90 20.93 -3.24
C ASP A 334 12.58 19.58 -3.46
N TYR A 335 12.44 18.64 -2.52
CA TYR A 335 13.22 17.39 -2.51
C TYR A 335 12.44 16.17 -3.04
N LEU A 336 11.15 16.03 -2.73
CA LEU A 336 10.40 14.85 -3.17
C LEU A 336 10.13 14.91 -4.69
N PRO A 337 10.13 13.74 -5.37
CA PRO A 337 10.08 13.69 -6.83
C PRO A 337 8.69 13.99 -7.38
N SER A 338 8.65 14.43 -8.62
CA SER A 338 7.43 14.43 -9.43
C SER A 338 7.15 13.05 -10.04
N PRO A 339 5.91 12.75 -10.49
CA PRO A 339 5.60 11.49 -11.15
C PRO A 339 6.46 11.21 -12.40
N ALA A 340 6.98 12.25 -13.05
CA ALA A 340 7.84 12.12 -14.24
C ALA A 340 9.29 11.74 -13.91
N GLU A 341 9.72 11.96 -12.67
CA GLU A 341 11.08 11.64 -12.19
C GLU A 341 11.16 10.19 -11.68
N ARG A 342 10.01 9.55 -11.40
CA ARG A 342 9.97 8.16 -10.93
C ARG A 342 10.37 7.16 -12.03
N PRO A 343 10.97 6.02 -11.64
CA PRO A 343 11.23 4.93 -12.58
C PRO A 343 9.94 4.43 -13.21
N ASP A 344 10.06 3.79 -14.37
CA ASP A 344 8.91 3.24 -15.08
C ASP A 344 8.16 2.20 -14.23
N LEU A 345 6.84 2.18 -14.38
CA LEU A 345 5.95 1.36 -13.57
C LEU A 345 6.15 -0.13 -13.89
N GLU A 346 6.38 -0.91 -12.84
CA GLU A 346 6.36 -2.36 -12.93
C GLU A 346 4.93 -2.88 -12.92
N VAL A 347 4.64 -3.75 -13.88
CA VAL A 347 3.33 -4.33 -14.09
C VAL A 347 3.44 -5.85 -14.25
N ARG A 348 2.45 -6.55 -13.69
CA ARG A 348 2.33 -7.99 -13.80
C ARG A 348 1.46 -8.33 -15.01
N VAL A 349 1.95 -9.22 -15.86
CA VAL A 349 1.20 -9.75 -17.01
C VAL A 349 1.24 -11.27 -16.92
N GLY A 350 0.11 -11.87 -16.51
CA GLY A 350 0.07 -13.29 -16.16
C GLY A 350 0.99 -13.57 -14.96
N SER A 351 1.98 -14.43 -15.13
CA SER A 351 2.99 -14.78 -14.12
C SER A 351 4.30 -13.97 -14.21
N SER A 352 4.47 -13.13 -15.23
CA SER A 352 5.72 -12.39 -15.47
C SER A 352 5.60 -10.93 -15.08
N GLU A 353 6.67 -10.37 -14.53
CA GLU A 353 6.80 -8.94 -14.22
C GLU A 353 7.57 -8.24 -15.34
N LYS A 354 7.04 -7.12 -15.82
CA LYS A 354 7.59 -6.34 -16.93
C LYS A 354 7.40 -4.85 -16.67
N ARG A 355 8.17 -4.02 -17.36
CA ARG A 355 7.98 -2.56 -17.34
C ARG A 355 6.86 -2.14 -18.28
N LEU A 356 6.10 -1.12 -17.89
CA LEU A 356 4.94 -0.65 -18.63
C LEU A 356 5.32 -0.12 -20.02
N LEU A 357 6.41 0.63 -20.14
CA LEU A 357 6.90 1.17 -21.40
C LEU A 357 7.32 0.07 -22.38
N ASP A 358 7.85 -1.06 -21.90
CA ASP A 358 8.23 -2.19 -22.76
C ASP A 358 7.00 -2.85 -23.41
N ILE A 359 5.88 -2.88 -22.70
CA ILE A 359 4.61 -3.40 -23.20
C ILE A 359 3.98 -2.44 -24.22
N LEU A 360 4.08 -1.14 -23.96
CA LEU A 360 3.49 -0.10 -24.82
C LEU A 360 4.40 0.27 -26.01
N GLY A 361 5.69 -0.05 -25.94
CA GLY A 361 6.69 0.22 -26.96
C GLY A 361 6.46 -0.51 -28.28
N SER A 362 7.19 -0.07 -29.31
CA SER A 362 7.00 -0.47 -30.72
C SER A 362 7.24 -1.96 -31.02
N GLY A 363 7.70 -2.76 -30.05
CA GLY A 363 7.89 -4.21 -30.16
C GLY A 363 6.96 -5.06 -29.29
N GLY A 364 6.12 -4.46 -28.42
CA GLY A 364 5.40 -5.19 -27.37
C GLY A 364 4.03 -5.76 -27.78
N VAL A 365 3.18 -4.99 -28.47
CA VAL A 365 1.79 -5.38 -28.81
C VAL A 365 1.30 -4.65 -30.06
N LYS A 366 0.62 -5.33 -31.01
CA LYS A 366 -0.03 -4.71 -32.20
C LYS A 366 -1.10 -3.65 -31.89
N ASP A 367 -1.55 -3.55 -30.65
CA ASP A 367 -2.62 -2.65 -30.17
C ASP A 367 -2.14 -1.54 -29.23
N SER A 368 -0.82 -1.39 -28.99
CA SER A 368 -0.33 -0.37 -28.03
C SER A 368 -0.68 1.06 -28.44
N SER A 369 -0.78 1.33 -29.75
CA SER A 369 -1.24 2.64 -30.27
C SER A 369 -2.71 2.95 -30.00
N ASN A 370 -3.50 1.95 -29.60
CA ASN A 370 -4.94 2.08 -29.32
C ASN A 370 -5.23 2.29 -27.83
N VAL A 371 -4.21 2.33 -26.96
CA VAL A 371 -4.38 2.59 -25.52
C VAL A 371 -4.44 4.10 -25.31
N ALA A 372 -5.57 4.59 -24.78
CA ALA A 372 -5.78 6.00 -24.47
C ALA A 372 -5.33 6.35 -23.04
N SER A 373 -5.58 5.45 -22.09
CA SER A 373 -5.07 5.60 -20.72
C SER A 373 -4.98 4.28 -19.97
N ILE A 374 -4.10 4.25 -18.96
CA ILE A 374 -4.00 3.17 -17.97
C ILE A 374 -4.00 3.82 -16.59
N ALA A 375 -4.90 3.36 -15.73
CA ALA A 375 -5.07 3.85 -14.37
C ALA A 375 -5.20 2.69 -13.38
N SER A 376 -4.79 2.92 -12.13
CA SER A 376 -5.00 1.99 -11.03
C SER A 376 -6.04 2.55 -10.08
N VAL A 377 -7.01 1.73 -9.68
CA VAL A 377 -7.97 2.03 -8.61
C VAL A 377 -7.32 1.64 -7.30
N PHE A 378 -7.13 2.59 -6.38
CA PHE A 378 -6.45 2.31 -5.11
C PHE A 378 -7.35 2.43 -3.89
N LYS A 379 -8.47 3.16 -4.02
CA LYS A 379 -9.45 3.31 -2.96
C LYS A 379 -10.85 3.38 -3.55
N VAL A 380 -11.76 2.59 -3.01
CA VAL A 380 -13.21 2.75 -3.24
C VAL A 380 -13.82 3.29 -1.97
N PHE A 381 -14.76 4.22 -2.11
CA PHE A 381 -15.41 4.89 -0.99
C PHE A 381 -16.87 5.21 -1.31
N ASP A 382 -17.78 4.89 -0.41
CA ASP A 382 -19.17 5.32 -0.49
C ASP A 382 -19.34 6.75 0.05
N HIS A 383 -19.40 7.72 -0.86
CA HIS A 383 -19.51 9.14 -0.51
C HIS A 383 -20.98 9.53 -0.26
N PRO A 384 -21.31 10.23 0.84
CA PRO A 384 -22.71 10.52 1.22
C PRO A 384 -23.54 11.25 0.16
N LYS A 385 -22.90 12.08 -0.68
CA LYS A 385 -23.59 12.84 -1.75
C LYS A 385 -23.44 12.24 -3.15
N GLU A 386 -22.31 11.58 -3.42
CA GLU A 386 -21.95 11.16 -4.79
C GLU A 386 -22.21 9.66 -5.01
N GLY A 387 -22.46 8.92 -3.93
CA GLY A 387 -22.51 7.45 -3.89
C GLY A 387 -21.11 6.85 -3.96
N VAL A 388 -21.03 5.61 -4.41
CA VAL A 388 -19.75 4.90 -4.54
C VAL A 388 -18.87 5.55 -5.61
N ILE A 389 -17.71 6.04 -5.15
CA ILE A 389 -16.65 6.61 -5.96
C ILE A 389 -15.39 5.74 -5.88
N SER A 390 -14.62 5.70 -6.96
CA SER A 390 -13.37 4.94 -7.05
C SER A 390 -12.22 5.88 -7.34
N PHE A 391 -11.33 6.10 -6.37
CA PHE A 391 -10.12 6.87 -6.53
C PHE A 391 -9.15 6.15 -7.46
N VAL A 392 -8.63 6.89 -8.43
CA VAL A 392 -7.73 6.40 -9.46
C VAL A 392 -6.49 7.28 -9.57
N ARG A 393 -5.35 6.63 -9.85
CA ARG A 393 -4.12 7.27 -10.31
C ARG A 393 -3.86 6.90 -11.75
N VAL A 394 -3.62 7.88 -12.61
CA VAL A 394 -3.30 7.66 -14.04
C VAL A 394 -1.79 7.49 -14.20
N TYR A 395 -1.36 6.39 -14.81
CA TYR A 395 0.07 6.10 -15.05
C TYR A 395 0.47 6.27 -16.51
N HIS A 396 -0.47 6.14 -17.44
CA HIS A 396 -0.22 6.34 -18.87
C HIS A 396 -1.41 7.04 -19.53
N GLY A 397 -1.12 7.94 -20.47
CA GLY A 397 -2.11 8.61 -21.30
C GLY A 397 -3.02 9.59 -20.53
N THR A 398 -4.22 9.81 -21.06
CA THR A 398 -5.19 10.77 -20.50
C THR A 398 -6.56 10.11 -20.41
N LEU A 399 -7.11 10.07 -19.20
CA LEU A 399 -8.44 9.52 -18.92
C LEU A 399 -9.49 10.62 -19.07
N THR A 400 -10.28 10.55 -20.15
CA THR A 400 -11.34 11.52 -20.43
C THR A 400 -12.67 11.14 -19.78
N ARG A 401 -13.53 12.13 -19.53
CA ARG A 401 -14.87 11.95 -18.99
C ARG A 401 -15.67 10.89 -19.76
N SER A 402 -16.30 9.99 -19.01
CA SER A 402 -17.18 8.94 -19.55
C SER A 402 -16.56 8.01 -20.59
N ALA A 403 -15.24 7.90 -20.63
CA ALA A 403 -14.55 6.94 -21.48
C ALA A 403 -14.85 5.51 -21.02
N ALA A 404 -15.11 4.61 -21.97
CA ALA A 404 -15.33 3.20 -21.63
C ALA A 404 -14.01 2.57 -21.15
N THR A 405 -13.98 2.17 -19.88
CA THR A 405 -12.83 1.55 -19.23
C THR A 405 -13.04 0.04 -19.21
N THR A 406 -11.97 -0.73 -19.44
CA THR A 406 -11.97 -2.17 -19.23
C THR A 406 -11.18 -2.46 -17.96
N ASN A 407 -11.82 -3.11 -16.99
CA ASN A 407 -11.17 -3.59 -15.79
C ASN A 407 -10.49 -4.93 -16.13
N THR A 408 -9.16 -4.97 -16.07
CA THR A 408 -8.36 -6.14 -16.46
C THR A 408 -8.34 -7.24 -15.40
N ASN A 409 -8.65 -6.90 -14.15
CA ASN A 409 -8.72 -7.88 -13.06
C ASN A 409 -9.90 -8.83 -13.25
N ILE A 410 -11.08 -8.27 -13.58
CA ILE A 410 -12.33 -9.01 -13.82
C ILE A 410 -12.64 -9.24 -15.31
N ASN A 411 -11.86 -8.65 -16.21
CA ASN A 411 -12.08 -8.66 -17.67
C ASN A 411 -13.46 -8.14 -18.11
N GLU A 412 -13.99 -7.15 -17.41
CA GLU A 412 -15.28 -6.53 -17.73
C GLU A 412 -15.14 -5.06 -18.15
N LYS A 413 -16.07 -4.61 -19.00
CA LYS A 413 -16.17 -3.22 -19.39
C LYS A 413 -17.08 -2.46 -18.45
N GLU A 414 -16.59 -1.34 -17.94
CA GLU A 414 -17.35 -0.39 -17.15
C GLU A 414 -17.33 0.98 -17.82
N ARG A 415 -18.33 1.81 -17.51
CA ARG A 415 -18.40 3.17 -18.04
C ARG A 415 -18.60 4.13 -16.86
N PRO A 416 -17.61 4.94 -16.49
CA PRO A 416 -17.77 5.94 -15.46
C PRO A 416 -18.77 7.01 -15.94
N MET A 417 -19.58 7.50 -15.00
CA MET A 417 -20.55 8.58 -15.24
C MET A 417 -19.87 9.95 -15.29
N GLY A 418 -18.79 10.13 -14.52
CA GLY A 418 -18.05 11.37 -14.42
C GLY A 418 -16.73 11.17 -13.70
N ILE A 419 -15.90 12.22 -13.74
CA ILE A 419 -14.63 12.30 -13.03
C ILE A 419 -14.71 13.47 -12.05
N LEU A 420 -14.25 13.24 -10.82
CA LEU A 420 -14.29 14.18 -9.72
C LEU A 420 -12.86 14.42 -9.22
N GLN A 421 -12.48 15.67 -9.02
CA GLN A 421 -11.36 16.04 -8.15
C GLN A 421 -11.90 16.23 -6.73
N ILE A 422 -11.23 15.62 -5.76
CA ILE A 422 -11.62 15.71 -4.34
C ILE A 422 -10.58 16.55 -3.61
N SER A 423 -11.03 17.66 -3.07
CA SER A 423 -10.22 18.58 -2.28
C SER A 423 -10.85 18.73 -0.90
N ALA A 424 -10.28 18.04 0.08
CA ALA A 424 -10.82 17.95 1.44
C ALA A 424 -12.29 17.47 1.44
N ALA A 425 -13.25 18.37 1.72
CA ALA A 425 -14.67 18.05 1.79
C ALA A 425 -15.47 18.43 0.52
N GLU A 426 -14.83 19.07 -0.46
CA GLU A 426 -15.48 19.54 -1.69
C GLU A 426 -15.18 18.62 -2.88
N THR A 427 -16.21 18.38 -3.69
CA THR A 427 -16.13 17.62 -4.94
C THR A 427 -16.25 18.57 -6.13
N GLN A 428 -15.33 18.48 -7.09
CA GLN A 428 -15.35 19.28 -8.31
C GLN A 428 -15.34 18.37 -9.55
N GLU A 429 -16.27 18.55 -10.48
CA GLU A 429 -16.26 17.78 -11.74
C GLU A 429 -15.12 18.25 -12.66
N VAL A 430 -14.33 17.30 -13.16
CA VAL A 430 -13.23 17.54 -14.11
C VAL A 430 -13.47 16.78 -15.42
N GLN A 431 -12.92 17.30 -16.52
CA GLN A 431 -13.12 16.71 -17.85
C GLN A 431 -12.12 15.59 -18.17
N GLU A 432 -10.92 15.66 -17.61
CA GLU A 432 -9.87 14.68 -17.86
C GLU A 432 -8.89 14.59 -16.69
N LEU A 433 -8.23 13.43 -16.57
CA LEU A 433 -7.08 13.19 -15.70
C LEU A 433 -5.88 12.78 -16.55
N SER A 434 -4.79 13.51 -16.41
CA SER A 434 -3.50 13.24 -17.07
C SER A 434 -2.59 12.38 -16.18
N VAL A 435 -1.48 11.91 -16.76
CA VAL A 435 -0.47 11.11 -16.06
C VAL A 435 -0.05 11.76 -14.75
N GLY A 436 0.07 10.95 -13.69
CA GLY A 436 0.48 11.38 -12.36
C GLY A 436 -0.62 12.05 -11.53
N GLN A 437 -1.76 12.42 -12.11
CA GLN A 437 -2.89 12.97 -11.35
C GLN A 437 -3.68 11.88 -10.63
N ILE A 438 -4.22 12.26 -9.47
CA ILE A 438 -5.15 11.48 -8.66
C ILE A 438 -6.52 12.15 -8.72
N GLY A 439 -7.56 11.37 -8.99
CA GLY A 439 -8.95 11.82 -8.96
C GLY A 439 -9.88 10.65 -8.66
N ALA A 440 -11.19 10.86 -8.72
CA ALA A 440 -12.19 9.84 -8.44
C ALA A 440 -13.17 9.64 -9.60
N LEU A 441 -13.50 8.39 -9.89
CA LEU A 441 -14.48 7.99 -10.90
C LEU A 441 -15.81 7.68 -10.23
N ARG A 442 -16.89 8.25 -10.78
CA ARG A 442 -18.26 8.01 -10.31
C ARG A 442 -18.93 6.92 -11.13
N GLY A 443 -19.65 6.02 -10.48
CA GLY A 443 -20.57 5.08 -11.13
C GLY A 443 -19.96 3.76 -11.61
N LEU A 444 -18.74 3.42 -11.18
CA LEU A 444 -18.20 2.07 -11.35
C LEU A 444 -18.94 1.11 -10.41
N LYS A 445 -19.35 -0.04 -10.94
CA LYS A 445 -20.20 -1.01 -10.22
C LYS A 445 -19.40 -2.17 -9.65
N LYS A 446 -18.34 -2.60 -10.35
CA LYS A 446 -17.57 -3.80 -10.01
C LYS A 446 -16.14 -3.51 -9.61
N ALA A 447 -15.57 -2.38 -10.04
CA ALA A 447 -14.23 -1.97 -9.63
C ALA A 447 -14.04 -2.00 -8.10
N ARG A 448 -12.89 -2.54 -7.70
CA ARG A 448 -12.40 -2.68 -6.32
C ARG A 448 -11.03 -2.01 -6.17
N SER A 449 -10.62 -1.77 -4.92
CA SER A 449 -9.26 -1.34 -4.61
C SER A 449 -8.23 -2.39 -5.10
N GLY A 450 -7.21 -1.96 -5.83
CA GLY A 450 -6.21 -2.81 -6.49
C GLY A 450 -6.50 -3.15 -7.96
N ASP A 451 -7.64 -2.74 -8.52
CA ASP A 451 -7.99 -3.03 -9.91
C ASP A 451 -7.29 -2.11 -10.91
N THR A 452 -6.91 -2.66 -12.07
CA THR A 452 -6.34 -1.88 -13.17
C THR A 452 -7.40 -1.59 -14.24
N LEU A 453 -7.50 -0.32 -14.63
CA LEU A 453 -8.42 0.18 -15.65
C LEU A 453 -7.64 0.58 -16.91
N VAL A 454 -8.03 0.01 -18.04
CA VAL A 454 -7.47 0.35 -19.36
C VAL A 454 -8.55 0.97 -20.23
N THR A 455 -8.26 2.15 -20.77
CA THR A 455 -9.12 2.88 -21.71
C THR A 455 -8.53 2.78 -23.10
N THR A 456 -9.36 2.49 -24.11
CA THR A 456 -8.93 2.45 -25.50
C THR A 456 -9.42 3.68 -26.29
N THR A 457 -8.65 4.07 -27.30
CA THR A 457 -9.03 5.14 -28.22
C THR A 457 -10.30 4.72 -28.98
N ASN A 458 -11.36 5.52 -28.85
CA ASN A 458 -12.69 5.27 -29.44
C ASN A 458 -13.43 4.02 -28.91
N GLY A 459 -13.08 3.50 -27.72
CA GLY A 459 -13.84 2.43 -27.04
C GLY A 459 -13.78 1.05 -27.70
N LYS A 460 -12.82 0.83 -28.61
CA LYS A 460 -12.58 -0.48 -29.23
C LYS A 460 -12.23 -1.53 -28.17
N PRO A 461 -12.70 -2.79 -28.30
CA PRO A 461 -12.31 -3.84 -27.37
C PRO A 461 -10.79 -4.07 -27.41
N ILE A 462 -10.21 -4.34 -26.24
CA ILE A 462 -8.83 -4.76 -26.10
C ILE A 462 -8.74 -6.18 -26.66
N ASN A 463 -8.07 -6.37 -27.79
CA ASN A 463 -7.91 -7.69 -28.41
C ASN A 463 -6.64 -8.41 -27.94
N SER A 464 -5.64 -7.65 -27.48
CA SER A 464 -4.41 -8.19 -26.92
C SER A 464 -4.62 -8.94 -25.61
N VAL A 465 -4.13 -10.18 -25.54
CA VAL A 465 -4.09 -10.99 -24.31
C VAL A 465 -3.23 -10.33 -23.23
N LEU A 466 -2.10 -9.72 -23.61
CA LEU A 466 -1.18 -9.07 -22.68
C LEU A 466 -1.84 -7.88 -21.97
N LEU A 467 -2.62 -7.08 -22.71
CA LEU A 467 -3.33 -5.93 -22.12
C LEU A 467 -4.51 -6.35 -21.25
N ARG A 468 -5.16 -7.50 -21.53
CA ARG A 468 -6.22 -8.05 -20.68
C ARG A 468 -5.69 -8.63 -19.36
N GLN A 469 -4.45 -9.11 -19.36
CA GLN A 469 -3.80 -9.65 -18.16
C GLN A 469 -2.96 -8.62 -17.40
N LEU A 470 -2.91 -7.37 -17.87
CA LEU A 470 -2.14 -6.29 -17.27
C LEU A 470 -2.69 -5.94 -15.88
N ARG A 471 -1.85 -6.04 -14.85
CA ARG A 471 -2.17 -5.64 -13.49
C ARG A 471 -1.05 -4.75 -12.95
N ILE A 472 -1.41 -3.53 -12.53
CA ILE A 472 -0.50 -2.63 -11.84
C ILE A 472 -0.39 -3.08 -10.39
N ARG A 473 0.80 -3.57 -10.01
CA ARG A 473 1.21 -3.88 -8.63
C ARG A 473 0.05 -4.39 -7.75
N PRO A 474 -0.54 -5.55 -8.07
CA PRO A 474 -1.70 -6.05 -7.32
C PRO A 474 -1.30 -6.25 -5.85
N PRO A 475 -2.03 -5.66 -4.88
CA PRO A 475 -1.70 -5.81 -3.48
C PRO A 475 -1.87 -7.28 -3.06
N GLU A 476 -0.96 -7.78 -2.25
CA GLU A 476 -1.13 -9.08 -1.60
C GLU A 476 -2.21 -8.94 -0.54
N ILE A 477 -3.38 -9.52 -0.81
CA ILE A 477 -4.52 -9.48 0.12
C ILE A 477 -4.32 -10.59 1.15
N PRO A 478 -4.16 -10.27 2.45
CA PRO A 478 -4.02 -11.27 3.48
C PRO A 478 -5.24 -12.20 3.53
N PRO A 479 -5.08 -13.49 3.89
CA PRO A 479 -6.22 -14.38 4.08
C PRO A 479 -7.04 -13.94 5.30
N PRO A 480 -8.38 -14.13 5.28
CA PRO A 480 -9.19 -13.91 6.47
C PRO A 480 -8.89 -14.97 7.53
N VAL A 481 -8.86 -14.56 8.80
CA VAL A 481 -8.59 -15.42 9.98
C VAL A 481 -9.72 -15.41 11.00
N ALA A 482 -10.64 -14.45 10.88
CA ALA A 482 -11.83 -14.34 11.71
C ALA A 482 -13.07 -14.26 10.82
N PHE A 483 -14.20 -14.72 11.36
CA PHE A 483 -15.50 -14.54 10.74
C PHE A 483 -16.58 -14.18 11.75
N LEU A 484 -17.70 -13.70 11.23
CA LEU A 484 -18.91 -13.39 11.96
C LEU A 484 -20.12 -13.81 11.12
N GLN A 485 -21.14 -14.36 11.77
CA GLN A 485 -22.45 -14.61 11.16
C GLN A 485 -23.41 -13.44 11.41
N ILE A 486 -24.20 -13.09 10.40
CA ILE A 486 -25.18 -12.01 10.42
C ILE A 486 -26.52 -12.55 9.91
N GLU A 487 -27.58 -12.34 10.69
CA GLU A 487 -28.93 -12.79 10.38
C GLU A 487 -29.85 -11.58 10.17
N PRO A 488 -30.29 -11.29 8.94
CA PRO A 488 -31.18 -10.15 8.69
C PRO A 488 -32.63 -10.44 9.10
N TYR A 489 -33.31 -9.46 9.67
CA TYR A 489 -34.73 -9.55 9.99
C TYR A 489 -35.59 -9.32 8.72
N GLY A 490 -35.70 -10.36 7.91
CA GLY A 490 -36.56 -10.40 6.72
C GLY A 490 -35.87 -10.00 5.40
N ASN A 491 -36.58 -10.18 4.29
CA ASN A 491 -36.01 -10.08 2.93
C ASN A 491 -35.53 -8.67 2.53
N VAL A 492 -36.18 -7.62 3.02
CA VAL A 492 -35.78 -6.23 2.73
C VAL A 492 -34.46 -5.90 3.41
N ALA A 493 -34.29 -6.35 4.66
CA ALA A 493 -33.02 -6.23 5.38
C ALA A 493 -31.93 -7.07 4.71
N ALA A 494 -32.25 -8.28 4.25
CA ALA A 494 -31.31 -9.14 3.52
C ALA A 494 -30.77 -8.49 2.24
N GLN A 495 -31.63 -7.85 1.43
CA GLN A 495 -31.19 -7.13 0.22
C GLN A 495 -30.31 -5.91 0.53
N LYS A 496 -30.65 -5.16 1.59
CA LYS A 496 -29.82 -4.03 2.05
C LYS A 496 -28.47 -4.50 2.57
N LEU A 497 -28.45 -5.59 3.34
CA LEU A 497 -27.24 -6.22 3.86
C LEU A 497 -26.35 -6.72 2.74
N GLU A 498 -26.92 -7.39 1.73
CA GLU A 498 -26.18 -7.87 0.56
C GLU A 498 -25.52 -6.70 -0.20
N MET A 499 -26.23 -5.59 -0.39
CA MET A 499 -25.68 -4.38 -1.01
C MET A 499 -24.57 -3.75 -0.16
N ALA A 500 -24.77 -3.65 1.16
CA ALA A 500 -23.80 -3.08 2.08
C ALA A 500 -22.52 -3.91 2.18
N LEU A 501 -22.64 -5.25 2.30
CA LEU A 501 -21.51 -6.18 2.30
C LEU A 501 -20.79 -6.18 0.95
N GLY A 502 -21.54 -6.10 -0.15
CA GLY A 502 -21.00 -5.92 -1.49
C GLY A 502 -20.15 -4.66 -1.62
N ASN A 503 -20.63 -3.53 -1.10
CA ASN A 503 -19.87 -2.28 -1.09
C ASN A 503 -18.65 -2.36 -0.14
N ALA A 504 -18.81 -2.90 1.07
CA ALA A 504 -17.72 -3.05 2.04
C ALA A 504 -16.57 -3.91 1.48
N SER A 505 -16.87 -5.01 0.79
CA SER A 505 -15.86 -5.86 0.13
C SER A 505 -15.19 -5.20 -1.08
N ARG A 506 -15.83 -4.19 -1.68
CA ARG A 506 -15.21 -3.37 -2.74
C ARG A 506 -14.30 -2.29 -2.17
N GLU A 507 -14.68 -1.69 -1.04
CA GLU A 507 -13.84 -0.74 -0.28
C GLU A 507 -12.58 -1.44 0.25
N ASP A 508 -12.76 -2.62 0.85
CA ASP A 508 -11.71 -3.46 1.40
C ASP A 508 -11.75 -4.90 0.84
N PRO A 509 -10.87 -5.24 -0.13
CA PRO A 509 -10.74 -6.59 -0.67
C PRO A 509 -10.40 -7.69 0.34
N SER A 510 -9.88 -7.35 1.52
CA SER A 510 -9.60 -8.31 2.58
C SER A 510 -10.87 -8.75 3.34
N LEU A 511 -11.96 -7.98 3.22
CA LEU A 511 -13.29 -8.38 3.68
C LEU A 511 -13.97 -9.26 2.63
N ARG A 512 -14.27 -10.50 3.01
CA ARG A 512 -14.99 -11.47 2.18
C ARG A 512 -16.34 -11.74 2.80
N TRP A 513 -17.35 -12.02 1.98
CA TRP A 513 -18.65 -12.40 2.48
C TRP A 513 -19.29 -13.49 1.62
N SER A 514 -20.20 -14.24 2.23
CA SER A 514 -21.00 -15.28 1.57
C SER A 514 -22.40 -15.32 2.17
N ARG A 515 -23.38 -15.75 1.38
CA ARG A 515 -24.75 -16.02 1.81
C ARG A 515 -25.04 -17.50 1.64
N ASP A 516 -25.55 -18.17 2.68
CA ASP A 516 -26.07 -19.53 2.52
C ASP A 516 -27.54 -19.45 2.04
N PRO A 517 -27.86 -19.95 0.84
CA PRO A 517 -29.21 -19.88 0.29
C PRO A 517 -30.24 -20.76 1.02
N LYS A 518 -29.80 -21.67 1.92
CA LYS A 518 -30.70 -22.53 2.69
C LYS A 518 -31.12 -21.91 4.01
N THR A 519 -30.19 -21.26 4.70
CA THR A 519 -30.44 -20.65 6.02
C THR A 519 -30.67 -19.15 5.93
N ASP A 520 -30.42 -18.53 4.77
CA ASP A 520 -30.40 -17.08 4.56
C ASP A 520 -29.46 -16.33 5.54
N GLN A 521 -28.50 -17.06 6.11
CA GLN A 521 -27.44 -16.50 6.94
C GLN A 521 -26.33 -15.91 6.07
N PHE A 522 -25.85 -14.75 6.50
CA PHE A 522 -24.70 -14.09 5.90
C PHE A 522 -23.47 -14.35 6.77
N THR A 523 -22.33 -14.58 6.14
CA THR A 523 -21.04 -14.71 6.83
C THR A 523 -20.11 -13.64 6.29
N ILE A 524 -19.51 -12.85 7.17
CA ILE A 524 -18.44 -11.91 6.85
C ILE A 524 -17.13 -12.43 7.44
N GLN A 525 -16.04 -12.33 6.69
CA GLN A 525 -14.72 -12.80 7.05
C GLN A 525 -13.72 -11.66 6.90
N GLY A 526 -12.74 -11.58 7.81
CA GLY A 526 -11.75 -10.50 7.82
C GLY A 526 -10.44 -10.90 8.49
N MET A 527 -9.49 -9.95 8.50
CA MET A 527 -8.12 -10.12 9.00
C MET A 527 -8.01 -10.21 10.54
N GLY A 528 -9.10 -9.99 11.26
CA GLY A 528 -9.11 -10.14 12.71
C GLY A 528 -10.27 -9.40 13.38
N LYS A 529 -10.30 -9.47 14.72
CA LYS A 529 -11.34 -8.89 15.58
C LYS A 529 -11.52 -7.39 15.38
N LEU A 530 -10.46 -6.59 15.55
CA LEU A 530 -10.56 -5.13 15.40
C LEU A 530 -11.06 -4.74 14.01
N HIS A 531 -10.53 -5.41 12.98
CA HIS A 531 -10.93 -5.17 11.61
C HIS A 531 -12.43 -5.46 11.38
N LEU A 532 -12.93 -6.59 11.88
CA LEU A 532 -14.35 -6.92 11.80
C LEU A 532 -15.22 -5.96 12.63
N ASP A 533 -14.81 -5.60 13.85
CA ASP A 533 -15.53 -4.65 14.71
C ASP A 533 -15.75 -3.31 13.98
N VAL A 534 -14.72 -2.80 13.30
CA VAL A 534 -14.78 -1.56 12.52
C VAL A 534 -15.71 -1.73 11.31
N ALA A 535 -15.59 -2.83 10.58
CA ALA A 535 -16.46 -3.12 9.44
C ALA A 535 -17.93 -3.20 9.85
N ILE A 536 -18.24 -3.89 10.94
CA ILE A 536 -19.58 -4.02 11.50
C ILE A 536 -20.11 -2.67 11.97
N TYR A 537 -19.29 -1.91 12.69
CA TYR A 537 -19.66 -0.56 13.13
C TYR A 537 -20.06 0.31 11.94
N ASN A 538 -19.27 0.30 10.87
CA ASN A 538 -19.56 1.06 9.66
C ASN A 538 -20.88 0.60 9.00
N ILE A 539 -21.11 -0.71 8.89
CA ILE A 539 -22.36 -1.26 8.33
C ILE A 539 -23.57 -0.83 9.17
N ARG A 540 -23.47 -0.90 10.50
CA ARG A 540 -24.54 -0.51 11.43
C ARG A 540 -24.85 0.98 11.35
N GLN A 541 -23.83 1.84 11.38
CA GLN A 541 -23.99 3.29 11.38
C GLN A 541 -24.46 3.81 10.01
N LYS A 542 -23.85 3.36 8.90
CA LYS A 542 -24.14 3.91 7.57
C LYS A 542 -25.50 3.44 7.02
N HIS A 543 -25.89 2.20 7.29
CA HIS A 543 -27.01 1.57 6.59
C HIS A 543 -28.21 1.23 7.49
N SER A 544 -28.11 1.44 8.81
CA SER A 544 -29.17 1.14 9.80
C SER A 544 -29.89 -0.17 9.48
N ILE A 545 -29.10 -1.24 9.35
CA ILE A 545 -29.60 -2.55 8.90
C ILE A 545 -30.17 -3.29 10.10
N ASP A 546 -31.43 -3.73 9.96
CA ASP A 546 -32.11 -4.55 10.95
C ASP A 546 -31.63 -6.00 10.82
N ALA A 547 -30.57 -6.33 11.56
CA ALA A 547 -29.93 -7.63 11.55
C ALA A 547 -29.32 -7.97 12.92
N GLU A 548 -29.34 -9.24 13.27
CA GLU A 548 -28.61 -9.80 14.40
C GLU A 548 -27.18 -10.09 13.97
N PHE A 549 -26.21 -9.63 14.77
CA PHE A 549 -24.80 -9.90 14.53
C PHE A 549 -24.34 -10.85 15.64
N GLY A 550 -23.84 -12.02 15.25
CA GLY A 550 -23.28 -13.00 16.19
C GLY A 550 -21.99 -12.54 16.87
N GLN A 551 -21.23 -13.51 17.39
CA GLN A 551 -19.90 -13.24 17.93
C GLN A 551 -18.82 -13.48 16.87
N ILE A 552 -17.68 -12.79 17.01
CA ILE A 552 -16.53 -12.99 16.14
C ILE A 552 -15.85 -14.29 16.55
N GLU A 553 -15.72 -15.21 15.60
CA GLU A 553 -15.11 -16.52 15.77
C GLU A 553 -13.86 -16.68 14.89
N VAL A 554 -13.00 -17.63 15.26
CA VAL A 554 -11.81 -17.97 14.48
C VAL A 554 -12.19 -18.87 13.31
N ASP A 555 -11.70 -18.55 12.12
CA ASP A 555 -11.95 -19.32 10.90
C ASP A 555 -11.06 -20.58 10.88
N TYR A 556 -11.60 -21.73 11.29
CA TYR A 556 -10.90 -23.01 11.19
C TYR A 556 -10.96 -23.58 9.77
N LYS A 557 -9.92 -24.30 9.36
CA LYS A 557 -9.89 -25.06 8.10
C LYS A 557 -9.79 -26.55 8.37
N GLU A 558 -10.12 -27.35 7.38
CA GLU A 558 -9.89 -28.81 7.43
C GLU A 558 -8.67 -29.16 6.57
N CYS A 559 -7.91 -30.17 6.97
CA CYS A 559 -6.78 -30.66 6.17
C CYS A 559 -6.73 -32.18 6.18
N LEU A 560 -6.06 -32.72 5.17
CA LEU A 560 -5.76 -34.13 5.09
C LEU A 560 -4.46 -34.42 5.87
N ILE A 561 -4.41 -35.51 6.63
CA ILE A 561 -3.22 -35.92 7.40
C ILE A 561 -2.36 -36.90 6.59
N GLN A 562 -2.98 -37.77 5.81
CA GLN A 562 -2.31 -38.80 4.99
C GLN A 562 -2.96 -38.87 3.60
N PRO A 563 -2.22 -39.22 2.54
CA PRO A 563 -2.77 -39.37 1.19
C PRO A 563 -3.99 -40.29 1.14
N THR A 564 -5.00 -39.93 0.34
CA THR A 564 -6.14 -40.81 0.04
C THR A 564 -5.76 -41.83 -1.02
N LYS A 565 -6.51 -42.93 -1.09
CA LYS A 565 -6.47 -43.85 -2.25
C LYS A 565 -6.99 -43.14 -3.51
N SER A 566 -6.76 -43.73 -4.67
CA SER A 566 -7.34 -43.26 -5.93
C SER A 566 -8.83 -43.58 -6.00
N HIS A 567 -9.65 -42.55 -6.13
CA HIS A 567 -11.10 -42.68 -6.23
C HIS A 567 -11.56 -42.49 -7.67
N TYR A 568 -12.02 -43.58 -8.29
CA TYR A 568 -12.67 -43.53 -9.59
C TYR A 568 -14.16 -43.19 -9.44
N VAL A 569 -14.62 -42.11 -10.08
CA VAL A 569 -16.02 -41.68 -10.06
C VAL A 569 -16.54 -41.46 -11.47
N SER A 570 -17.66 -42.11 -11.80
CA SER A 570 -18.43 -41.86 -13.02
C SER A 570 -19.71 -41.08 -12.69
N PHE A 571 -19.93 -39.95 -13.35
CA PHE A 571 -21.14 -39.15 -13.24
C PHE A 571 -21.95 -39.24 -14.54
N ASP A 572 -23.13 -39.86 -14.47
CA ASP A 572 -24.02 -40.23 -15.59
C ASP A 572 -25.40 -39.56 -15.53
N ARG A 573 -25.56 -38.53 -14.70
CA ARG A 573 -26.84 -37.84 -14.49
C ARG A 573 -26.99 -36.64 -15.41
N PRO A 574 -28.21 -36.33 -15.88
CA PRO A 574 -28.43 -35.19 -16.76
C PRO A 574 -28.15 -33.85 -16.05
N VAL A 575 -27.37 -32.99 -16.69
CA VAL A 575 -27.05 -31.63 -16.21
C VAL A 575 -27.79 -30.61 -17.08
N VAL A 576 -28.70 -29.84 -16.46
CA VAL A 576 -29.54 -28.85 -17.16
C VAL A 576 -30.32 -29.49 -18.32
N GLY A 577 -30.88 -30.69 -18.09
CA GLY A 577 -31.71 -31.42 -19.06
C GLY A 577 -30.95 -32.08 -20.22
N LYS A 578 -29.62 -31.93 -20.31
CA LYS A 578 -28.80 -32.64 -21.29
C LYS A 578 -28.27 -33.94 -20.67
N PRO A 579 -28.51 -35.11 -21.30
CA PRO A 579 -27.84 -36.34 -20.89
C PRO A 579 -26.35 -36.25 -21.22
N GLY A 580 -25.51 -36.87 -20.40
CA GLY A 580 -24.08 -36.94 -20.61
C GLY A 580 -23.40 -37.74 -19.51
N LYS A 581 -22.21 -38.26 -19.80
CA LYS A 581 -21.41 -39.06 -18.88
C LYS A 581 -19.96 -38.61 -18.90
N ALA A 582 -19.39 -38.41 -17.72
CA ALA A 582 -17.97 -38.13 -17.53
C ALA A 582 -17.44 -38.93 -16.33
N ALA A 583 -16.23 -39.47 -16.45
CA ALA A 583 -15.55 -40.15 -15.36
C ALA A 583 -14.16 -39.57 -15.11
N CYS A 584 -13.75 -39.54 -13.84
CA CYS A 584 -12.43 -39.09 -13.44
C CYS A 584 -11.93 -39.86 -12.22
N THR A 585 -10.62 -39.98 -12.12
CA THR A 585 -9.93 -40.49 -10.94
C THR A 585 -9.41 -39.31 -10.12
N VAL A 586 -9.68 -39.30 -8.81
CA VAL A 586 -9.23 -38.26 -7.88
C VAL A 586 -8.30 -38.86 -6.84
N THR A 587 -7.20 -38.18 -6.57
CA THR A 587 -6.27 -38.46 -5.46
C THR A 587 -6.01 -37.18 -4.70
N LEU A 588 -6.10 -37.24 -3.36
CA LEU A 588 -5.84 -36.11 -2.48
C LEU A 588 -4.61 -36.42 -1.63
N GLU A 589 -3.65 -35.51 -1.62
CA GLU A 589 -2.40 -35.64 -0.85
C GLU A 589 -2.23 -34.42 0.07
N PRO A 590 -1.70 -34.57 1.29
CA PRO A 590 -1.32 -33.44 2.12
C PRO A 590 -0.12 -32.69 1.52
N ILE A 591 -0.12 -31.36 1.64
CA ILE A 591 1.05 -30.54 1.28
C ILE A 591 1.88 -30.29 2.54
N GLU A 592 3.09 -30.84 2.58
CA GLU A 592 4.09 -30.43 3.56
C GLU A 592 4.63 -29.04 3.21
N LEU A 593 4.74 -28.15 4.21
CA LEU A 593 5.04 -26.71 4.06
C LEU A 593 6.33 -26.43 3.26
N ASP A 594 7.33 -27.30 3.33
CA ASP A 594 8.63 -27.12 2.67
C ASP A 594 8.66 -27.52 1.18
N ASN A 595 7.64 -28.24 0.68
CA ASN A 595 7.61 -28.81 -0.67
C ASN A 595 6.86 -27.96 -1.72
N ARG A 596 6.55 -26.70 -1.42
CA ARG A 596 5.87 -25.79 -2.37
C ARG A 596 6.71 -25.44 -3.61
N ALA A 597 8.04 -25.46 -3.49
CA ALA A 597 8.95 -24.99 -4.55
C ALA A 597 9.29 -26.03 -5.64
N SER A 598 8.92 -27.32 -5.48
CA SER A 598 9.47 -28.42 -6.30
C SER A 598 8.52 -29.00 -7.35
N LYS A 599 7.27 -28.56 -7.48
CA LYS A 599 6.31 -29.16 -8.43
C LYS A 599 6.12 -28.31 -9.68
N SER A 600 7.03 -28.51 -10.65
CA SER A 600 6.91 -28.01 -12.02
C SER A 600 5.98 -28.89 -12.85
N GLY A 601 4.89 -28.30 -13.37
CA GLY A 601 3.99 -28.91 -14.37
C GLY A 601 2.50 -28.63 -14.10
N SER A 602 1.86 -27.84 -14.98
CA SER A 602 0.40 -27.54 -15.09
C SER A 602 -0.45 -27.41 -13.81
N SER A 603 0.16 -27.12 -12.66
CA SER A 603 -0.51 -27.01 -11.37
C SER A 603 -1.03 -25.59 -11.14
N VAL A 604 -2.23 -25.49 -10.60
CA VAL A 604 -2.86 -24.22 -10.22
C VAL A 604 -2.94 -24.16 -8.70
N GLU A 605 -2.36 -23.14 -8.09
CA GLU A 605 -2.54 -22.87 -6.65
C GLU A 605 -3.72 -21.93 -6.44
N MET A 606 -4.68 -22.33 -5.61
CA MET A 606 -5.86 -21.53 -5.29
C MET A 606 -6.35 -21.82 -3.87
N ALA A 607 -6.56 -20.76 -3.09
CA ALA A 607 -6.98 -20.83 -1.69
C ALA A 607 -6.12 -21.78 -0.82
N GLY A 608 -4.81 -21.82 -1.08
CA GLY A 608 -3.83 -22.63 -0.36
C GLY A 608 -3.86 -24.13 -0.67
N ASN A 609 -4.61 -24.53 -1.70
CA ASN A 609 -4.59 -25.87 -2.27
C ASN A 609 -3.89 -25.85 -3.64
N ILE A 610 -3.27 -26.96 -4.00
CA ILE A 610 -2.68 -27.17 -5.33
C ILE A 610 -3.60 -28.11 -6.11
N TYR A 611 -3.93 -27.74 -7.34
CA TYR A 611 -4.74 -28.56 -8.24
C TYR A 611 -3.88 -28.96 -9.43
N THR A 612 -3.77 -30.27 -9.68
CA THR A 612 -3.14 -30.81 -10.89
C THR A 612 -4.20 -31.55 -11.66
N ILE A 613 -4.46 -31.12 -12.90
CA ILE A 613 -5.44 -31.75 -13.77
C ILE A 613 -4.70 -32.37 -14.93
N GLU A 614 -4.90 -33.67 -15.10
CA GLU A 614 -4.27 -34.48 -16.12
C GLU A 614 -5.34 -34.93 -17.10
N ILE A 615 -5.23 -34.46 -18.35
CA ILE A 615 -6.08 -34.88 -19.45
C ILE A 615 -5.17 -35.64 -20.43
N PRO A 616 -5.40 -36.95 -20.67
CA PRO A 616 -4.59 -37.74 -21.59
C PRO A 616 -4.57 -37.13 -23.01
N GLU A 617 -3.42 -37.10 -23.68
CA GLU A 617 -3.29 -36.56 -25.05
C GLU A 617 -4.17 -37.28 -26.08
N SER A 618 -4.54 -38.54 -25.81
CA SER A 618 -5.50 -39.33 -26.60
C SER A 618 -6.89 -38.70 -26.68
N ALA A 619 -7.24 -37.79 -25.76
CA ALA A 619 -8.49 -37.03 -25.77
C ALA A 619 -8.60 -36.06 -26.97
N SER A 620 -7.47 -35.60 -27.51
CA SER A 620 -7.42 -34.70 -28.67
C SER A 620 -7.78 -35.39 -30.00
N LEU A 621 -7.66 -36.72 -30.04
CA LEU A 621 -7.76 -37.52 -31.27
C LEU A 621 -9.13 -38.21 -31.43
N ALA A 622 -9.90 -38.34 -30.34
CA ALA A 622 -11.08 -39.22 -30.32
C ALA A 622 -12.39 -38.57 -30.79
N ASP A 623 -12.62 -37.27 -30.58
CA ASP A 623 -13.81 -36.57 -31.09
C ASP A 623 -13.59 -35.05 -31.03
N GLY A 624 -13.81 -34.34 -32.15
CA GLY A 624 -13.66 -32.87 -32.27
C GLY A 624 -14.69 -32.04 -31.49
N HIS A 625 -15.14 -32.50 -30.32
CA HIS A 625 -16.18 -31.91 -29.49
C HIS A 625 -15.74 -31.49 -28.09
N LEU A 626 -14.50 -31.79 -27.66
CA LEU A 626 -13.95 -31.26 -26.41
C LEU A 626 -12.95 -30.13 -26.64
N ASP A 627 -13.30 -28.94 -26.14
CA ASP A 627 -12.32 -27.90 -25.90
C ASP A 627 -11.51 -28.26 -24.65
N LEU A 628 -10.21 -28.52 -24.83
CA LEU A 628 -9.29 -28.91 -23.75
C LEU A 628 -9.17 -27.82 -22.69
N GLU A 629 -9.22 -26.54 -23.09
CA GLU A 629 -9.14 -25.43 -22.13
C GLU A 629 -10.40 -25.33 -21.27
N ASP A 630 -11.58 -25.48 -21.88
CA ASP A 630 -12.85 -25.51 -21.12
C ASP A 630 -12.90 -26.74 -20.22
N ALA A 631 -12.55 -27.93 -20.71
CA ALA A 631 -12.52 -29.14 -19.90
C ALA A 631 -11.61 -28.99 -18.67
N HIS A 632 -10.43 -28.40 -18.86
CA HIS A 632 -9.50 -28.10 -17.79
C HIS A 632 -10.10 -27.13 -16.76
N HIS A 633 -10.69 -26.01 -17.20
CA HIS A 633 -11.35 -25.05 -16.32
C HIS A 633 -12.56 -25.65 -15.58
N GLN A 634 -13.37 -26.48 -16.22
CA GLN A 634 -14.56 -27.07 -15.59
C GLN A 634 -14.20 -28.11 -14.53
N LEU A 635 -13.19 -28.96 -14.79
CA LEU A 635 -12.66 -29.90 -13.81
C LEU A 635 -12.07 -29.16 -12.60
N LEU A 636 -11.33 -28.07 -12.84
CA LEU A 636 -10.79 -27.21 -11.79
C LEU A 636 -11.90 -26.62 -10.92
N ASN A 637 -12.92 -26.02 -11.55
CA ASN A 637 -14.07 -25.47 -10.83
C ASN A 637 -14.80 -26.54 -10.02
N GLY A 638 -14.92 -27.76 -10.55
CA GLY A 638 -15.49 -28.91 -9.85
C GLY A 638 -14.69 -29.29 -8.61
N ALA A 639 -13.36 -29.37 -8.72
CA ALA A 639 -12.47 -29.69 -7.62
C ALA A 639 -12.49 -28.62 -6.52
N ILE A 640 -12.44 -27.34 -6.89
CA ILE A 640 -12.56 -26.20 -5.96
C ILE A 640 -13.89 -26.28 -5.21
N ALA A 641 -15.00 -26.53 -5.92
CA ALA A 641 -16.30 -26.67 -5.30
C ALA A 641 -16.40 -27.90 -4.36
N GLY A 642 -15.68 -28.97 -4.67
CA GLY A 642 -15.57 -30.17 -3.82
C GLY A 642 -14.84 -29.91 -2.51
N MET A 643 -13.80 -29.07 -2.52
CA MET A 643 -12.98 -28.73 -1.34
C MET A 643 -13.53 -27.54 -0.53
N ALA A 644 -14.56 -26.84 -1.02
CA ALA A 644 -15.12 -25.67 -0.36
C ALA A 644 -15.78 -25.98 1.00
N ARG A 645 -16.24 -27.22 1.22
CA ARG A 645 -16.85 -27.69 2.48
C ARG A 645 -16.32 -29.08 2.83
N GLY A 646 -15.56 -29.17 3.91
CA GLY A 646 -15.00 -30.40 4.44
C GLY A 646 -16.03 -31.28 5.17
N PRO A 647 -15.72 -32.57 5.37
CA PRO A 647 -16.65 -33.53 5.97
C PRO A 647 -16.84 -33.37 7.50
N ARG A 648 -15.89 -32.76 8.22
CA ARG A 648 -15.90 -32.74 9.70
C ARG A 648 -16.75 -31.60 10.27
N ARG A 649 -16.53 -30.36 9.82
CA ARG A 649 -17.22 -29.14 10.29
C ARG A 649 -17.80 -28.31 9.15
N ALA A 650 -17.88 -28.87 7.93
CA ALA A 650 -18.19 -28.11 6.73
C ALA A 650 -17.23 -26.92 6.49
N SER A 651 -16.05 -26.95 7.10
CA SER A 651 -15.04 -25.90 6.97
C SER A 651 -14.24 -26.12 5.68
N PRO A 652 -13.76 -25.07 5.00
CA PRO A 652 -13.01 -25.25 3.75
C PRO A 652 -11.76 -26.10 3.95
N VAL A 653 -11.49 -26.99 3.00
CA VAL A 653 -10.27 -27.82 3.00
C VAL A 653 -9.09 -26.97 2.52
N HIS A 654 -7.96 -27.08 3.20
CA HIS A 654 -6.74 -26.31 2.94
C HIS A 654 -5.48 -27.21 3.01
N SER A 655 -4.39 -26.76 2.41
CA SER A 655 -3.09 -27.45 2.38
C SER A 655 -3.17 -28.86 1.76
N CYS A 656 -4.01 -28.99 0.72
CA CYS A 656 -4.21 -30.24 0.00
C CYS A 656 -3.76 -30.12 -1.46
N HIS A 657 -3.09 -31.15 -1.97
CA HIS A 657 -2.80 -31.34 -3.39
C HIS A 657 -3.85 -32.28 -3.96
N ALA A 658 -4.75 -31.74 -4.79
CA ALA A 658 -5.75 -32.50 -5.51
C ALA A 658 -5.25 -32.82 -6.92
N ARG A 659 -5.02 -34.11 -7.22
CA ARG A 659 -4.71 -34.59 -8.57
C ARG A 659 -5.96 -35.25 -9.15
N ILE A 660 -6.43 -34.72 -10.28
CA ILE A 660 -7.61 -35.20 -11.01
C ILE A 660 -7.17 -35.65 -12.40
N THR A 661 -7.38 -36.92 -12.70
CA THR A 661 -7.08 -37.50 -14.02
C THR A 661 -8.39 -37.84 -14.71
N LEU A 662 -8.63 -37.25 -15.89
CA LEU A 662 -9.84 -37.53 -16.67
C LEU A 662 -9.72 -38.89 -17.37
N ASP A 663 -10.75 -39.72 -17.27
CA ASP A 663 -10.81 -40.98 -18.01
C ASP A 663 -11.48 -40.75 -19.37
N THR A 664 -10.76 -41.12 -20.43
CA THR A 664 -11.19 -40.97 -21.84
C THR A 664 -11.35 -42.32 -22.54
N SER A 665 -11.38 -43.42 -21.79
CA SER A 665 -11.63 -44.76 -22.33
C SER A 665 -13.06 -44.94 -22.86
N GLU A 666 -13.25 -45.88 -23.80
CA GLU A 666 -14.55 -46.16 -24.40
C GLU A 666 -15.60 -46.53 -23.34
N GLY A 667 -16.69 -45.77 -23.29
CA GLY A 667 -17.79 -45.96 -22.34
C GLY A 667 -17.66 -45.21 -21.00
N ALA A 668 -16.51 -44.59 -20.71
CA ALA A 668 -16.33 -43.66 -19.59
C ALA A 668 -16.83 -42.24 -19.91
N PHE A 669 -16.93 -41.93 -21.20
CA PHE A 669 -17.15 -40.60 -21.74
C PHE A 669 -18.23 -40.63 -22.82
N ASP A 670 -19.38 -39.97 -22.59
CA ASP A 670 -20.50 -39.92 -23.55
C ASP A 670 -21.12 -38.51 -23.57
N SER A 671 -20.91 -37.79 -24.67
CA SER A 671 -21.48 -36.45 -24.94
C SER A 671 -21.45 -35.46 -23.74
N PRO A 672 -20.36 -35.33 -22.96
CA PRO A 672 -20.41 -34.56 -21.72
C PRO A 672 -20.39 -33.06 -21.98
N SER A 673 -21.27 -32.34 -21.28
CA SER A 673 -21.15 -30.89 -21.14
C SER A 673 -20.14 -30.51 -20.07
N GLY A 674 -19.65 -29.27 -20.08
CA GLY A 674 -18.77 -28.74 -19.02
C GLY A 674 -19.32 -28.95 -17.59
N GLY A 675 -20.65 -28.93 -17.43
CA GLY A 675 -21.29 -29.22 -16.15
C GLY A 675 -21.17 -30.69 -15.69
N HIS A 676 -21.05 -31.65 -16.60
CA HIS A 676 -20.78 -33.06 -16.26
C HIS A 676 -19.34 -33.23 -15.77
N LEU A 677 -18.36 -32.59 -16.44
CA LEU A 677 -16.95 -32.59 -16.02
C LEU A 677 -16.79 -31.98 -14.63
N SER A 678 -17.35 -30.79 -14.41
CA SER A 678 -17.32 -30.13 -13.09
C SER A 678 -18.00 -30.96 -12.01
N SER A 679 -19.11 -31.65 -12.35
CA SER A 679 -19.79 -32.53 -11.39
C SER A 679 -19.02 -33.79 -11.08
N ALA A 680 -18.39 -34.44 -12.06
CA ALA A 680 -17.56 -35.62 -11.84
C ALA A 680 -16.40 -35.32 -10.88
N ALA A 681 -15.64 -34.25 -11.15
CA ALA A 681 -14.53 -33.82 -10.28
C ALA A 681 -15.01 -33.49 -8.85
N ARG A 682 -16.12 -32.74 -8.71
CA ARG A 682 -16.70 -32.39 -7.41
C ARG A 682 -17.11 -33.62 -6.60
N HIS A 683 -17.80 -34.59 -7.21
CA HIS A 683 -18.21 -35.82 -6.52
C HIS A 683 -17.01 -36.71 -6.19
N GLY A 684 -16.01 -36.78 -7.07
CA GLY A 684 -14.74 -37.48 -6.81
C GLY A 684 -14.02 -36.94 -5.58
N VAL A 685 -13.85 -35.62 -5.50
CA VAL A 685 -13.24 -34.96 -4.33
C VAL A 685 -14.07 -35.20 -3.07
N GLN A 686 -15.39 -35.05 -3.12
CA GLN A 686 -16.26 -35.27 -1.96
C GLN A 686 -16.26 -36.72 -1.48
N ALA A 687 -16.19 -37.68 -2.40
CA ALA A 687 -16.09 -39.10 -2.05
C ALA A 687 -14.74 -39.41 -1.37
N ALA A 688 -13.64 -38.87 -1.90
CA ALA A 688 -12.32 -39.02 -1.32
C ALA A 688 -12.23 -38.41 0.09
N LEU A 689 -12.79 -37.21 0.28
CA LEU A 689 -12.86 -36.57 1.59
C LEU A 689 -13.72 -37.35 2.59
N ARG A 690 -14.84 -37.95 2.15
CA ARG A 690 -15.67 -38.79 3.02
C ARG A 690 -14.96 -40.06 3.47
N GLU A 691 -14.31 -40.80 2.56
CA GLU A 691 -13.50 -41.96 2.96
C GLU A 691 -12.38 -41.54 3.92
N ALA A 692 -11.68 -40.43 3.65
CA ALA A 692 -10.67 -39.90 4.55
C ALA A 692 -11.22 -39.52 5.93
N PHE A 693 -12.46 -39.06 6.02
CA PHE A 693 -13.12 -38.78 7.29
C PHE A 693 -13.47 -40.05 8.05
N ASP A 694 -14.01 -41.05 7.36
CA ASP A 694 -14.32 -42.35 7.94
C ASP A 694 -13.05 -43.05 8.47
N ASP A 695 -11.93 -42.90 7.76
CA ASP A 695 -10.60 -43.38 8.14
C ASP A 695 -9.91 -42.51 9.23
N GLN A 696 -10.56 -41.44 9.72
CA GLN A 696 -10.04 -40.50 10.73
C GLN A 696 -8.74 -39.78 10.30
N VAL A 697 -8.60 -39.51 9.01
CA VAL A 697 -7.44 -38.86 8.38
C VAL A 697 -7.67 -37.35 8.16
N ILE A 698 -8.81 -36.81 8.60
CA ILE A 698 -9.12 -35.38 8.50
C ILE A 698 -8.76 -34.64 9.81
N GLY A 699 -7.80 -33.73 9.70
CA GLY A 699 -7.38 -32.82 10.76
C GLY A 699 -8.06 -31.44 10.68
N LEU A 700 -8.01 -30.70 11.78
CA LEU A 700 -8.39 -29.29 11.83
C LEU A 700 -7.14 -28.42 11.83
N LEU A 701 -7.20 -27.33 11.07
CA LEU A 701 -6.21 -26.27 11.06
C LEU A 701 -6.78 -25.03 11.73
N GLU A 702 -5.95 -24.39 12.54
CA GLU A 702 -6.19 -23.08 13.13
C GLU A 702 -5.18 -22.06 12.58
N PRO A 703 -5.55 -20.77 12.53
CA PRO A 703 -4.60 -19.73 12.15
C PRO A 703 -3.65 -19.46 13.31
N VAL A 704 -2.36 -19.47 13.00
CA VAL A 704 -1.28 -19.08 13.92
C VAL A 704 -0.79 -17.70 13.53
N MET A 705 -0.67 -16.83 14.53
CA MET A 705 -0.19 -15.47 14.38
C MET A 705 1.27 -15.38 14.80
N LEU A 706 2.08 -14.67 14.02
CA LEU A 706 3.36 -14.15 14.47
C LEU A 706 3.08 -12.89 15.30
N VAL A 707 3.34 -12.99 16.59
CA VAL A 707 3.12 -11.94 17.58
C VAL A 707 4.45 -11.34 18.01
N HIS A 708 4.52 -10.02 17.99
CA HIS A 708 5.61 -9.21 18.51
C HIS A 708 5.08 -8.41 19.71
N ILE A 709 5.56 -8.74 20.90
CA ILE A 709 5.16 -8.08 22.15
C ILE A 709 6.35 -7.32 22.71
N SER A 710 6.23 -6.00 22.76
CA SER A 710 7.19 -5.17 23.50
C SER A 710 6.66 -4.89 24.91
N CYS A 711 7.45 -5.23 25.91
CA CYS A 711 7.13 -5.01 27.32
C CYS A 711 8.39 -4.73 28.16
N PRO A 712 8.26 -4.16 29.37
CA PRO A 712 9.37 -4.01 30.29
C PRO A 712 10.08 -5.33 30.58
N GLU A 713 11.40 -5.29 30.72
CA GLU A 713 12.24 -6.45 31.04
C GLU A 713 11.77 -7.14 32.33
N ALA A 714 11.34 -6.35 33.32
CA ALA A 714 10.79 -6.86 34.57
C ALA A 714 9.55 -7.74 34.42
N THR A 715 8.76 -7.57 33.36
CA THR A 715 7.53 -8.33 33.09
C THR A 715 7.68 -9.35 31.96
N ALA A 716 8.80 -9.31 31.22
CA ALA A 716 9.04 -10.19 30.07
C ALA A 716 8.93 -11.68 30.40
N GLY A 717 9.46 -12.12 31.54
CA GLY A 717 9.38 -13.52 31.97
C GLY A 717 7.94 -14.00 32.25
N ILE A 718 7.08 -13.11 32.76
CA ILE A 718 5.67 -13.41 33.02
C ILE A 718 4.92 -13.55 31.68
N VAL A 719 5.18 -12.64 30.74
CA VAL A 719 4.59 -12.66 29.40
C VAL A 719 5.02 -13.92 28.63
N GLN A 720 6.30 -14.28 28.68
CA GLN A 720 6.82 -15.48 28.04
C GLN A 720 6.16 -16.76 28.56
N HIS A 721 6.05 -16.89 29.89
CA HIS A 721 5.38 -18.03 30.52
C HIS A 721 3.92 -18.10 30.10
N ASP A 722 3.24 -16.97 30.03
CA ASP A 722 1.84 -16.89 29.66
C ASP A 722 1.57 -17.28 28.19
N ILE A 723 2.44 -16.86 27.27
CA ILE A 723 2.36 -17.30 25.87
C ILE A 723 2.53 -18.81 25.77
N THR A 724 3.53 -19.36 26.45
CA THR A 724 3.90 -20.78 26.31
C THR A 724 2.90 -21.69 27.01
N ALA A 725 2.54 -21.38 28.25
CA ALA A 725 1.69 -22.21 29.08
C ALA A 725 0.20 -21.88 28.95
N GLY A 726 -0.15 -20.60 28.82
CA GLY A 726 -1.54 -20.14 28.75
C GLY A 726 -2.09 -20.20 27.33
N ALA A 727 -1.40 -19.58 26.37
CA ALA A 727 -1.87 -19.48 24.98
C ALA A 727 -1.42 -20.65 24.08
N GLY A 728 -0.55 -21.55 24.57
CA GLY A 728 0.00 -22.65 23.79
C GLY A 728 0.86 -22.21 22.59
N GLY A 729 1.45 -21.02 22.67
CA GLY A 729 2.33 -20.47 21.66
C GLY A 729 3.79 -20.89 21.83
N LEU A 730 4.58 -20.73 20.77
CA LEU A 730 6.02 -20.96 20.77
C LEU A 730 6.74 -19.61 20.73
N VAL A 731 7.53 -19.31 21.75
CA VAL A 731 8.43 -18.15 21.72
C VAL A 731 9.61 -18.47 20.82
N MET A 732 9.78 -17.67 19.78
CA MET A 732 10.84 -17.82 18.77
C MET A 732 12.10 -17.12 19.26
N GLU A 733 11.97 -15.82 19.56
CA GLU A 733 13.09 -14.94 19.86
C GLU A 733 12.70 -13.94 20.95
N ILE A 734 13.68 -13.57 21.78
CA ILE A 734 13.57 -12.51 22.78
C ILE A 734 14.70 -11.54 22.49
N MET A 735 14.33 -10.40 21.93
CA MET A 735 15.26 -9.36 21.49
C MET A 735 15.32 -8.28 22.56
N ASP A 736 16.52 -8.00 23.06
CA ASP A 736 16.75 -6.78 23.82
C ASP A 736 16.82 -5.62 22.81
N ARG A 737 15.82 -4.73 22.83
CA ARG A 737 15.78 -3.57 21.95
C ARG A 737 16.98 -2.63 22.16
N SER A 738 17.73 -2.79 23.25
CA SER A 738 18.96 -2.03 23.50
C SER A 738 20.22 -2.66 22.88
N VAL A 739 20.17 -3.90 22.36
CA VAL A 739 21.39 -4.66 21.97
C VAL A 739 21.40 -5.12 20.50
N GLU A 740 20.28 -5.09 19.77
CA GLU A 740 20.25 -5.48 18.33
C GLU A 740 20.78 -4.40 17.39
N SER A 741 22.06 -4.11 17.55
CA SER A 741 22.87 -3.33 16.64
C SER A 741 24.09 -4.17 16.21
N SER A 742 23.89 -5.47 15.94
CA SER A 742 25.01 -6.37 15.64
C SER A 742 24.66 -7.49 14.65
N SER A 743 24.32 -7.15 13.41
CA SER A 743 24.74 -7.87 12.19
C SER A 743 24.04 -7.32 10.94
N ASP A 744 24.75 -6.43 10.25
CA ASP A 744 24.76 -6.12 8.80
C ASP A 744 24.91 -4.60 8.58
N GLU A 745 25.98 -4.23 7.86
CA GLU A 745 26.34 -2.88 7.39
C GLU A 745 26.00 -1.74 8.38
N MET A 746 26.66 -1.75 9.54
CA MET A 746 26.46 -0.73 10.54
C MET A 746 26.93 0.65 10.05
N ILE A 747 26.01 1.61 10.02
CA ILE A 747 26.37 3.03 9.97
C ILE A 747 27.11 3.36 11.26
N ASP A 748 28.34 3.85 11.15
CA ASP A 748 29.14 4.28 12.29
C ASP A 748 28.50 5.50 12.96
N VAL A 749 27.80 5.26 14.08
CA VAL A 749 27.06 6.26 14.85
C VAL A 749 27.95 7.41 15.29
N SER A 750 29.25 7.16 15.51
CA SER A 750 30.20 8.19 15.93
C SER A 750 30.44 9.27 14.87
N ARG A 751 30.16 8.95 13.59
CA ARG A 751 30.30 9.87 12.46
C ARG A 751 29.01 10.65 12.17
N ILE A 752 27.88 10.20 12.70
CA ILE A 752 26.60 10.88 12.53
C ILE A 752 26.67 12.21 13.26
N TYR A 753 26.49 13.29 12.50
CA TYR A 753 26.29 14.61 13.09
C TYR A 753 24.89 14.71 13.68
N ALA A 754 24.80 15.03 14.97
CA ALA A 754 23.55 15.30 15.66
C ALA A 754 23.75 16.52 16.56
N PRO A 755 22.95 17.59 16.42
CA PRO A 755 23.16 18.81 17.18
C PRO A 755 22.88 18.56 18.67
N PRO A 756 23.57 19.29 19.58
CA PRO A 756 23.38 19.13 21.01
C PRO A 756 21.97 19.57 21.43
N ASP A 757 21.32 18.76 22.29
CA ASP A 757 20.05 19.13 22.90
C ASP A 757 20.30 19.97 24.17
N PRO A 758 19.41 20.91 24.53
CA PRO A 758 19.59 21.76 25.71
C PRO A 758 19.62 20.96 27.03
N TYR A 759 19.11 19.73 27.03
CA TYR A 759 19.00 18.86 28.19
C TYR A 759 20.21 17.91 28.41
N ASP A 760 21.20 17.89 27.52
CA ASP A 760 22.38 16.99 27.61
C ASP A 760 23.22 17.23 28.89
N SER A 761 23.16 18.44 29.46
CA SER A 761 23.87 18.78 30.71
C SER A 761 23.20 18.23 31.98
N VAL A 762 21.90 17.92 31.93
CA VAL A 762 21.11 17.45 33.09
C VAL A 762 21.01 15.91 33.13
N THR A 763 21.08 15.27 31.96
CA THR A 763 20.97 13.80 31.81
C THR A 763 22.16 13.05 32.40
N SER A 764 23.36 13.62 32.35
CA SER A 764 24.58 13.04 32.94
C SER A 764 24.51 12.85 34.48
N LEU A 765 23.59 13.56 35.17
CA LEU A 765 23.33 13.39 36.61
C LEU A 765 22.11 12.50 36.91
N ARG A 766 21.23 12.25 35.92
CA ARG A 766 19.98 11.49 36.06
C ARG A 766 20.05 10.05 35.56
N GLU A 767 21.18 9.59 35.02
CA GLU A 767 21.43 8.19 34.63
C GLU A 767 21.26 7.13 35.75
N LYS A 768 20.91 7.54 36.98
CA LYS A 768 20.54 6.63 38.08
C LYS A 768 19.04 6.35 38.24
N GLN A 769 18.15 6.92 37.42
CA GLN A 769 16.78 6.44 37.33
C GLN A 769 16.61 5.58 36.08
N SER A 770 16.80 4.28 36.29
CA SER A 770 16.35 3.16 35.45
C SER A 770 15.28 3.57 34.44
N THR A 771 15.71 3.88 33.21
CA THR A 771 14.82 3.69 32.05
C THR A 771 14.51 2.20 32.03
N ASP A 772 13.28 1.82 32.35
CA ASP A 772 12.84 0.43 32.30
C ASP A 772 13.21 -0.12 30.91
N ARG A 773 14.18 -1.04 30.87
CA ARG A 773 14.60 -1.69 29.64
C ARG A 773 13.38 -2.35 29.01
N MET A 774 13.17 -2.12 27.72
CA MET A 774 12.08 -2.72 26.97
C MET A 774 12.62 -3.90 26.16
N VAL A 775 11.97 -5.04 26.29
CA VAL A 775 12.30 -6.27 25.57
C VAL A 775 11.20 -6.51 24.55
N GLU A 776 11.55 -7.09 23.40
CA GLU A 776 10.61 -7.55 22.39
C GLU A 776 10.59 -9.08 22.37
N ILE A 777 9.40 -9.66 22.53
CA ILE A 777 9.16 -11.10 22.50
C ILE A 777 8.48 -11.40 21.17
N VAL A 778 9.13 -12.20 20.34
CA VAL A 778 8.59 -12.70 19.07
C VAL A 778 8.12 -14.14 19.29
N ALA A 779 6.84 -14.39 19.06
CA ALA A 779 6.22 -15.69 19.31
C ALA A 779 5.20 -16.08 18.25
N LYS A 780 5.06 -17.37 17.97
CA LYS A 780 4.00 -17.93 17.14
C LYS A 780 2.87 -18.43 18.04
N VAL A 781 1.69 -17.84 17.94
CA VAL A 781 0.60 -18.09 18.89
C VAL A 781 -0.73 -18.37 18.16
N PRO A 782 -1.50 -19.39 18.57
CA PRO A 782 -2.84 -19.65 18.04
C PRO A 782 -3.76 -18.42 18.16
N TYR A 783 -4.46 -18.07 17.09
CA TYR A 783 -5.23 -16.84 17.06
C TYR A 783 -6.40 -16.80 18.06
N LYS A 784 -7.02 -17.95 18.35
CA LYS A 784 -8.14 -18.06 19.30
C LYS A 784 -7.79 -17.51 20.68
N GLU A 785 -6.58 -17.79 21.16
CA GLU A 785 -6.11 -17.33 22.46
C GLU A 785 -5.70 -15.85 22.44
N MET A 786 -5.45 -15.29 21.25
CA MET A 786 -5.03 -13.90 21.07
C MET A 786 -6.19 -12.90 20.97
N LEU A 787 -7.43 -13.35 20.74
CA LEU A 787 -8.62 -12.49 20.54
C LEU A 787 -8.91 -11.52 21.70
N SER A 788 -8.51 -11.88 22.92
CA SER A 788 -8.70 -11.09 24.14
C SER A 788 -7.40 -10.93 24.94
N TYR A 789 -6.26 -11.16 24.29
CA TYR A 789 -4.97 -11.21 24.98
C TYR A 789 -4.41 -9.83 25.32
N ASP A 790 -4.73 -8.79 24.54
CA ASP A 790 -4.30 -7.42 24.86
C ASP A 790 -4.81 -6.93 26.23
N ASP A 791 -6.09 -7.22 26.52
CA ASP A 791 -6.70 -6.91 27.82
C ASP A 791 -5.98 -7.65 28.96
N HIS A 792 -5.56 -8.89 28.71
CA HIS A 792 -4.81 -9.68 29.67
C HIS A 792 -3.39 -9.13 29.89
N LEU A 793 -2.68 -8.79 28.80
CA LEU A 793 -1.36 -8.16 28.85
C LEU A 793 -1.38 -6.84 29.62
N ARG A 794 -2.40 -6.00 29.39
CA ARG A 794 -2.55 -4.70 30.05
C ARG A 794 -2.50 -4.83 31.57
N SER A 795 -3.15 -5.86 32.12
CA SER A 795 -3.13 -6.11 33.57
C SER A 795 -1.74 -6.50 34.09
N LYS A 796 -0.93 -7.21 33.28
CA LYS A 796 0.38 -7.75 33.66
C LYS A 796 1.52 -6.76 33.48
N THR A 797 1.39 -5.86 32.51
CA THR A 797 2.42 -4.88 32.15
C THR A 797 2.11 -3.48 32.70
N ALA A 798 1.06 -3.35 33.51
CA ALA A 798 0.50 -2.06 33.94
C ALA A 798 0.20 -1.12 32.76
N GLY A 799 -0.22 -1.68 31.63
CA GLY A 799 -0.50 -0.98 30.38
C GLY A 799 0.73 -0.48 29.62
N ARG A 800 1.95 -0.83 30.06
CA ARG A 800 3.20 -0.51 29.38
C ARG A 800 3.60 -1.62 28.42
N HIS A 801 2.75 -1.91 27.43
CA HIS A 801 3.09 -2.88 26.40
C HIS A 801 2.63 -2.41 25.03
N SER A 802 3.23 -2.97 24.00
CA SER A 802 2.77 -2.87 22.63
C SER A 802 2.75 -4.27 22.05
N MET A 803 1.58 -4.76 21.65
CA MET A 803 1.42 -6.03 20.97
C MET A 803 1.11 -5.77 19.50
N THR A 804 1.80 -6.49 18.62
CA THR A 804 1.55 -6.47 17.18
C THR A 804 1.45 -7.90 16.69
N MET A 805 0.52 -8.21 15.79
CA MET A 805 0.35 -9.57 15.28
C MET A 805 0.10 -9.58 13.77
N SER A 806 0.58 -10.61 13.09
CA SER A 806 0.30 -10.87 11.68
C SER A 806 0.06 -12.35 11.48
N PHE A 807 -0.76 -12.71 10.49
CA PHE A 807 -0.92 -14.11 10.11
C PHE A 807 0.43 -14.69 9.68
N ASP A 808 0.83 -15.80 10.29
CA ASP A 808 2.05 -16.54 9.94
C ASP A 808 1.72 -17.72 9.04
N SER A 809 0.89 -18.63 9.56
CA SER A 809 0.62 -19.91 8.92
C SER A 809 -0.63 -20.58 9.49
N TRP A 810 -1.10 -21.61 8.77
CA TRP A 810 -2.10 -22.53 9.30
C TRP A 810 -1.39 -23.69 9.99
N ALA A 811 -1.73 -23.97 11.25
CA ALA A 811 -1.18 -25.08 12.01
C ALA A 811 -2.26 -26.06 12.44
N ARG A 812 -1.89 -27.34 12.58
CA ARG A 812 -2.83 -28.37 13.02
C ARG A 812 -3.17 -28.19 14.50
N VAL A 813 -4.47 -28.22 14.80
CA VAL A 813 -4.96 -28.29 16.17
C VAL A 813 -4.69 -29.69 16.72
N THR A 814 -4.09 -29.77 17.90
CA THR A 814 -3.74 -31.04 18.55
C THR A 814 -4.08 -31.01 20.04
N GLY A 815 -4.24 -32.20 20.64
CA GLY A 815 -4.37 -32.36 22.09
C GLY A 815 -5.73 -31.93 22.64
N HIS A 816 -5.74 -31.21 23.77
CA HIS A 816 -6.98 -30.74 24.41
C HIS A 816 -7.77 -29.76 23.53
N ARG A 817 -7.07 -28.90 22.78
CA ARG A 817 -7.70 -27.87 21.93
C ARG A 817 -8.53 -28.46 20.80
N GLU A 818 -8.17 -29.66 20.33
CA GLU A 818 -8.96 -30.38 19.33
C GLU A 818 -10.22 -31.02 19.95
N LYS A 819 -10.21 -31.37 21.24
CA LYS A 819 -11.37 -31.95 21.93
C LYS A 819 -12.45 -30.92 22.26
N ASP A 820 -12.04 -29.67 22.44
CA ASP A 820 -12.95 -28.55 22.73
C ASP A 820 -13.64 -27.98 21.48
N LEU A 821 -13.35 -28.52 20.28
CA LEU A 821 -13.86 -28.10 18.98
C LEU A 821 -14.70 -29.19 18.31
#